data_AF-A0A835D2X9-F1
#
_entry.id   AF-A0A835D2X9-F1
#
_cell.length_a   1.000
_cell.length_b   1.000
_cell.length_c   1.000
_cell.angle_alpha   90.00
_cell.angle_beta   90.00
_cell.angle_gamma   90.00
#
_symmetry.space_group_name_H-M   'P 1'
#
loop_
_entity.id
_entity.type
_entity.pdbx_description
1 polymer ?
#
loop_
_entity_poly.entity_id
_entity_poly.type
_entity_poly.pdbx_seq_one_letter_code
_entity_poly.pdbx_strand_id
1 'polypeptide(L)'
;MDEKRFHNWLENARDWAVSRSRFWGTPLPVWISEDGEEKIVMDSIGKLEKLSGVEVTDLHRHKIDHITIPSSRGPEFGVLRRIDEVFDCWFESGSMPYAYIHYPFENVELFENNFPGHFVAEGLDQTRGWLVSDLLDVSFILFLRSMKKNCISYRFYTLMVLSTALFGKPAFRNLICNGLVLAEDGKKMSKRLKNYPSPLEVIGDYGADALRLYIINSPVVRAEPLRFKKEGVYGVVKDVFLPWYNAYRFLVQNAKRIEVEGFAPFVPIDQITLQRSSNVLDQWINSATESLVHFVRQEMDAYRLYTVGIFTPVPLTQVVPYLLKFIDNLTNIYVRFNRKRLKGRTGEEDCRTALSTLYHVLITICKVMAPFTPFFTEILYQNMRKVCNESEESIHYCSFPQAKGKREERIEQSVSRMMTIIDLARNIRERHNKPLKAPLREMVVVHPDTGFLEDIAGKLREYVLEELNIRSIVPCNDPLKYASLRAEPDFSVLGKRLGKSMGVVAKEVKAMSQPDILTFERAGEVTIAGHCLKLTDIKVVRDFRRPDNMTEKEIDAGGDGDVLVILDLRPDESLFEAGVAREVVNRIQKLRKKAALEPTDMVEVYIESLGDDKSILHDVLNSQELYIRDALGSPLLPSAMTPSQAVILCEESFHGISGLAFVVSLAKPTLTFSSDAVLALYAG
;
A
#
# COMPACT_ATOMS: atom_id res chain seq x y z
N MET A 1 6.13 20.37 -8.51
CA MET A 1 6.10 21.67 -7.80
C MET A 1 6.71 22.68 -8.75
N ASP A 2 5.99 23.71 -9.18
CA ASP A 2 6.55 24.63 -10.18
C ASP A 2 7.72 25.43 -9.58
N GLU A 3 8.94 25.22 -10.08
CA GLU A 3 10.14 26.03 -9.80
C GLU A 3 9.83 27.54 -9.79
N LYS A 4 8.84 27.94 -10.59
CA LYS A 4 8.26 29.27 -10.69
C LYS A 4 7.90 29.89 -9.34
N ARG A 5 7.41 29.13 -8.34
CA ARG A 5 6.93 29.76 -7.08
C ARG A 5 8.06 30.39 -6.25
N PHE A 6 9.20 29.71 -6.16
CA PHE A 6 10.36 30.22 -5.42
C PHE A 6 11.16 31.20 -6.30
N HIS A 7 11.32 30.88 -7.59
CA HIS A 7 12.01 31.74 -8.55
C HIS A 7 11.37 33.13 -8.68
N ASN A 8 10.05 33.20 -8.91
CA ASN A 8 9.33 34.47 -9.02
C ASN A 8 9.42 35.33 -7.76
N TRP A 9 9.59 34.69 -6.59
CA TRP A 9 9.78 35.41 -5.33
C TRP A 9 11.20 35.97 -5.23
N LEU A 10 12.22 35.20 -5.64
CA LEU A 10 13.61 35.65 -5.69
C LEU A 10 13.84 36.83 -6.64
N GLU A 11 13.19 36.83 -7.81
CA GLU A 11 13.27 37.93 -8.80
C GLU A 11 12.89 39.29 -8.21
N ASN A 12 11.99 39.31 -7.22
CA ASN A 12 11.47 40.52 -6.59
C ASN A 12 11.97 40.70 -5.15
N ALA A 13 12.98 39.92 -4.71
CA ALA A 13 13.50 39.99 -3.36
C ALA A 13 14.20 41.33 -3.13
N ARG A 14 13.84 42.00 -2.03
CA ARG A 14 14.50 43.23 -1.56
C ARG A 14 15.60 42.91 -0.56
N ASP A 15 16.40 43.91 -0.23
CA ASP A 15 17.42 43.82 0.82
C ASP A 15 16.84 43.26 2.12
N TRP A 16 17.55 42.29 2.68
CA TRP A 16 17.14 41.65 3.91
C TRP A 16 17.56 42.49 5.12
N ALA A 17 16.59 43.08 5.81
CA ALA A 17 16.81 43.73 7.09
C ALA A 17 17.11 42.66 8.17
N VAL A 18 18.40 42.43 8.45
CA VAL A 18 18.87 41.40 9.40
C VAL A 18 18.87 41.81 10.86
N SER A 19 18.72 43.11 11.18
CA SER A 19 18.73 43.62 12.55
C SER A 19 17.32 43.63 13.18
N ARG A 20 17.25 43.40 14.50
CA ARG A 20 16.00 43.41 15.28
C ARG A 20 16.23 44.12 16.61
N SER A 21 15.33 45.04 16.96
CA SER A 21 15.28 45.67 18.30
C SER A 21 14.59 44.73 19.30
N ARG A 22 15.31 43.68 19.72
CA ARG A 22 14.85 42.66 20.68
C ARG A 22 15.91 42.41 21.76
N PHE A 23 15.49 41.76 22.84
CA PHE A 23 16.38 41.38 23.94
C PHE A 23 16.98 39.98 23.75
N TRP A 24 16.16 39.01 23.31
CA TRP A 24 16.57 37.62 23.10
C TRP A 24 16.87 37.34 21.63
N GLY A 25 18.13 36.98 21.35
CA GLY A 25 18.69 36.66 20.03
C GLY A 25 20.20 36.83 20.05
N THR A 26 20.92 36.30 19.04
CA THR A 26 22.36 36.52 18.91
C THR A 26 22.64 38.02 18.68
N PRO A 27 23.43 38.69 19.54
CA PRO A 27 23.75 40.11 19.35
C PRO A 27 24.50 40.39 18.04
N LEU A 28 24.22 41.52 17.39
CA LEU A 28 25.03 41.94 16.24
C LEU A 28 26.44 42.31 16.74
N PRO A 29 27.51 41.73 16.16
CA PRO A 29 28.86 41.88 16.66
C PRO A 29 29.51 43.19 16.14
N VAL A 30 28.82 44.32 16.27
CA VAL A 30 29.28 45.62 15.75
C VAL A 30 29.46 46.60 16.90
N TRP A 31 30.69 47.10 17.05
CA TRP A 31 31.05 48.18 17.97
C TRP A 31 31.23 49.46 17.16
N ILE A 32 30.66 50.56 17.64
CA ILE A 32 30.64 51.86 16.97
C ILE A 32 31.02 52.98 17.93
N SER A 33 31.74 53.99 17.44
CA SER A 33 32.02 55.23 18.19
C SER A 33 30.76 56.09 18.31
N GLU A 34 30.74 57.01 19.27
CA GLU A 34 29.57 57.88 19.50
C GLU A 34 29.25 58.79 18.29
N ASP A 35 30.26 59.19 17.52
CA ASP A 35 30.13 59.97 16.28
C ASP A 35 29.77 59.12 15.05
N GLY A 36 29.82 57.79 15.16
CA GLY A 36 29.51 56.85 14.09
C GLY A 36 30.60 56.68 13.02
N GLU A 37 31.76 57.32 13.17
CA GLU A 37 32.85 57.28 12.18
C GLU A 37 33.73 56.03 12.28
N GLU A 38 33.92 55.48 13.48
CA GLU A 38 34.68 54.24 13.71
C GLU A 38 33.74 53.06 13.95
N LYS A 39 33.89 51.99 13.16
CA LYS A 39 33.07 50.77 13.24
C LYS A 39 33.96 49.53 13.19
N ILE A 40 33.80 48.64 14.16
CA ILE A 40 34.52 47.36 14.23
C ILE A 40 33.52 46.22 14.27
N VAL A 41 33.67 45.25 13.35
CA VAL A 41 32.91 44.01 13.34
C VAL A 41 33.76 42.89 13.97
N MET A 42 33.21 42.25 15.00
CA MET A 42 33.86 41.10 15.67
C MET A 42 33.58 39.82 14.88
N ASP A 43 34.65 39.08 14.61
CA ASP A 43 34.61 37.80 13.87
C ASP A 43 34.79 36.59 14.81
N SER A 44 35.26 36.79 16.05
CA SER A 44 35.59 35.74 17.00
C SER A 44 35.60 36.27 18.43
N ILE A 45 35.43 35.36 19.40
CA ILE A 45 35.58 35.68 20.83
C ILE A 45 37.01 36.17 21.11
N GLY A 46 38.03 35.48 20.59
CA GLY A 46 39.43 35.87 20.81
C GLY A 46 39.77 37.29 20.31
N LYS A 47 39.14 37.77 19.24
CA LYS A 47 39.28 39.18 18.80
C LYS A 47 38.65 40.15 19.80
N LEU A 48 37.47 39.83 20.32
CA LEU A 48 36.80 40.64 21.35
C LEU A 48 37.66 40.71 22.62
N GLU A 49 38.19 39.58 23.09
CA GLU A 49 39.04 39.52 24.28
C GLU A 49 40.33 40.33 24.09
N LYS A 50 40.97 40.22 22.92
CA LYS A 50 42.19 40.97 22.60
C LYS A 50 41.96 42.49 22.57
N LEU A 51 40.81 42.95 22.06
CA LEU A 51 40.51 44.38 21.91
C LEU A 51 39.91 45.01 23.16
N SER A 52 39.13 44.26 23.94
CA SER A 52 38.50 44.75 25.17
C SER A 52 39.31 44.49 26.44
N GLY A 53 40.20 43.49 26.43
CA GLY A 53 40.89 43.00 27.62
C GLY A 53 40.01 42.18 28.57
N VAL A 54 38.78 41.84 28.17
CA VAL A 54 37.80 41.09 28.98
C VAL A 54 37.58 39.71 28.37
N GLU A 55 37.74 38.66 29.18
CA GLU A 55 37.39 37.29 28.78
C GLU A 55 35.87 37.09 28.79
N VAL A 56 35.32 36.45 27.75
CA VAL A 56 33.87 36.31 27.57
C VAL A 56 33.49 34.87 27.25
N THR A 57 32.66 34.27 28.11
CA THR A 57 32.14 32.90 27.92
C THR A 57 30.69 32.86 27.44
N ASP A 58 29.94 33.95 27.61
CA ASP A 58 28.54 34.05 27.22
C ASP A 58 28.32 35.34 26.40
N LEU A 59 27.93 35.16 25.14
CA LEU A 59 27.70 36.23 24.18
C LEU A 59 26.26 36.78 24.19
N HIS A 60 25.41 36.41 25.15
CA HIS A 60 24.08 37.01 25.24
C HIS A 60 24.17 38.50 25.55
N ARG A 61 23.24 39.28 24.98
CA ARG A 61 23.19 40.75 25.06
C ARG A 61 23.56 41.33 26.43
N HIS A 62 22.85 40.91 27.48
CA HIS A 62 23.04 41.39 28.86
C HIS A 62 24.43 41.09 29.47
N LYS A 63 25.22 40.21 28.86
CA LYS A 63 26.58 39.86 29.28
C LYS A 63 27.66 40.63 28.51
N ILE A 64 27.34 41.21 27.36
CA ILE A 64 28.35 41.85 26.50
C ILE A 64 28.09 43.34 26.22
N ASP A 65 26.89 43.87 26.47
CA ASP A 65 26.55 45.28 26.20
C ASP A 65 27.39 46.28 26.99
N HIS A 66 27.91 45.87 28.16
CA HIS A 66 28.77 46.72 28.99
C HIS A 66 30.23 46.73 28.53
N ILE A 67 30.62 45.86 27.60
CA ILE A 67 32.00 45.72 27.12
C ILE A 67 32.28 46.84 26.10
N THR A 68 33.29 47.66 26.41
CA THR A 68 33.74 48.79 25.58
C THR A 68 35.11 48.53 24.99
N ILE A 69 35.39 49.13 23.84
CA ILE A 69 36.68 49.00 23.15
C ILE A 69 37.32 50.39 23.01
N PRO A 70 38.58 50.60 23.41
CA PRO A 70 39.27 51.87 23.19
C PRO A 70 39.33 52.25 21.71
N SER A 71 39.06 53.52 21.37
CA SER A 71 39.17 54.00 19.99
C SER A 71 40.61 53.91 19.48
N SER A 72 40.78 53.42 18.24
CA SER A 72 42.09 53.37 17.59
C SER A 72 42.55 54.75 17.08
N ARG A 73 41.65 55.74 17.03
CA ARG A 73 41.91 57.11 16.56
C ARG A 73 42.62 57.97 17.59
N GLY A 74 42.54 57.61 18.86
CA GLY A 74 43.15 58.33 19.98
C GLY A 74 42.24 58.37 21.22
N PRO A 75 42.79 58.62 22.42
CA PRO A 75 42.02 58.71 23.66
C PRO A 75 40.92 59.78 23.65
N GLU A 76 41.09 60.83 22.85
CA GLU A 76 40.14 61.94 22.70
C GLU A 76 38.80 61.53 22.05
N PHE A 77 38.78 60.41 21.32
CA PHE A 77 37.57 59.87 20.69
C PHE A 77 36.85 58.84 21.58
N GLY A 78 37.36 58.60 22.79
CA GLY A 78 36.71 57.77 23.80
C GLY A 78 36.72 56.28 23.49
N VAL A 79 35.56 55.64 23.59
CA VAL A 79 35.38 54.18 23.45
C VAL A 79 34.25 53.85 22.48
N LEU A 80 34.36 52.71 21.82
CA LEU A 80 33.29 52.14 21.02
C LEU A 80 32.38 51.29 21.89
N ARG A 81 31.09 51.34 21.60
CA ARG A 81 30.05 50.54 22.24
C ARG A 81 29.36 49.65 21.22
N ARG A 82 28.90 48.47 21.65
CA ARG A 82 28.09 47.60 20.80
C ARG A 82 26.79 48.31 20.42
N ILE A 83 26.34 48.14 19.18
CA ILE A 83 24.97 48.53 18.78
C ILE A 83 23.93 47.72 19.56
N ASP A 84 22.72 48.23 19.76
CA ASP A 84 21.73 47.57 20.63
C ASP A 84 21.06 46.33 20.00
N GLU A 85 21.08 46.24 18.67
CA GLU A 85 20.32 45.26 17.90
C GLU A 85 20.85 43.83 18.02
N VAL A 86 19.94 42.87 17.83
CA VAL A 86 20.22 41.43 17.70
C VAL A 86 19.84 40.93 16.31
N PHE A 87 20.35 39.77 15.92
CA PHE A 87 20.07 39.19 14.61
C PHE A 87 18.60 38.75 14.49
N ASP A 88 18.11 38.79 13.25
CA ASP A 88 16.90 38.09 12.86
C ASP A 88 17.07 36.58 13.06
N CYS A 89 16.10 35.91 13.69
CA CYS A 89 16.22 34.48 13.98
C CYS A 89 16.32 33.61 12.70
N TRP A 90 15.90 34.15 11.55
CA TRP A 90 16.09 33.50 10.27
C TRP A 90 17.56 33.48 9.81
N PHE A 91 18.37 34.45 10.24
CA PHE A 91 19.83 34.47 10.05
C PHE A 91 20.48 33.34 10.82
N GLU A 92 20.13 33.16 12.09
CA GLU A 92 20.59 32.04 12.91
C GLU A 92 20.19 30.70 12.26
N SER A 93 18.93 30.56 11.85
CA SER A 93 18.44 29.32 11.23
C SER A 93 19.07 29.01 9.87
N GLY A 94 19.39 30.04 9.08
CA GLY A 94 20.06 29.91 7.79
C GLY A 94 21.57 29.67 7.93
N SER A 95 22.15 30.07 9.06
CA SER A 95 23.55 29.79 9.41
C SER A 95 23.77 28.36 9.88
N MET A 96 22.69 27.60 10.11
CA MET A 96 22.73 26.23 10.63
C MET A 96 23.76 25.31 9.95
N PRO A 97 23.94 25.29 8.61
CA PRO A 97 24.84 24.34 7.94
C PRO A 97 26.31 24.40 8.40
N TYR A 98 26.78 25.56 8.85
CA TYR A 98 28.15 25.75 9.33
C TYR A 98 28.21 26.03 10.83
N ALA A 99 27.19 26.68 11.40
CA ALA A 99 27.16 27.04 12.81
C ALA A 99 27.11 25.81 13.75
N TYR A 100 26.42 24.73 13.37
CA TYR A 100 26.24 23.57 14.26
C TYR A 100 27.52 22.77 14.54
N ILE A 101 28.53 22.93 13.70
CA ILE A 101 29.84 22.25 13.77
C ILE A 101 30.97 23.21 14.14
N HIS A 102 30.62 24.45 14.52
CA HIS A 102 31.57 25.50 14.90
C HIS A 102 32.55 25.88 13.76
N TYR A 103 32.13 25.74 12.50
CA TYR A 103 32.90 26.23 11.36
C TYR A 103 32.95 27.77 11.35
N PRO A 104 34.09 28.41 11.05
CA PRO A 104 35.35 27.83 10.52
C PRO A 104 36.38 27.43 11.58
N PHE A 105 36.05 27.51 12.87
CA PHE A 105 37.02 27.31 13.95
C PHE A 105 37.36 25.84 14.19
N GLU A 106 36.38 24.96 14.02
CA GLU A 106 36.51 23.51 14.20
C GLU A 106 35.81 22.74 13.07
N ASN A 107 36.10 21.44 12.96
CA ASN A 107 35.40 20.49 12.07
C ASN A 107 35.38 20.89 10.58
N VAL A 108 36.44 21.56 10.11
CA VAL A 108 36.55 22.10 8.75
C VAL A 108 36.37 21.01 7.69
N GLU A 109 37.11 19.89 7.80
CA GLU A 109 36.98 18.78 6.85
C GLU A 109 35.58 18.15 6.86
N LEU A 110 34.92 18.12 8.02
CA LEU A 110 33.55 17.60 8.13
C LEU A 110 32.56 18.51 7.40
N PHE A 111 32.73 19.83 7.48
CA PHE A 111 31.92 20.78 6.72
C PHE A 111 32.15 20.59 5.21
N GLU A 112 33.40 20.63 4.78
CA GLU A 112 33.77 20.63 3.36
C GLU A 112 33.35 19.33 2.65
N ASN A 113 33.39 18.19 3.34
CA ASN A 113 32.96 16.91 2.80
C ASN A 113 31.43 16.74 2.74
N ASN A 114 30.67 17.41 3.61
CA ASN A 114 29.22 17.25 3.71
C ASN A 114 28.42 18.40 3.09
N PHE A 115 29.07 19.53 2.80
CA PHE A 115 28.45 20.69 2.18
C PHE A 115 28.72 20.73 0.66
N PRO A 116 27.69 20.86 -0.19
CA PRO A 116 26.28 21.12 0.13
C PRO A 116 25.50 19.87 0.55
N GLY A 117 24.48 20.06 1.41
CA GLY A 117 23.67 18.97 1.94
C GLY A 117 22.97 18.16 0.85
N HIS A 118 22.83 16.85 1.02
CA HIS A 118 22.25 15.99 -0.01
C HIS A 118 20.72 16.16 -0.16
N PHE A 119 20.02 16.37 0.94
CA PHE A 119 18.55 16.39 0.98
C PHE A 119 18.02 17.22 2.15
N VAL A 120 16.91 17.93 1.93
CA VAL A 120 16.13 18.60 2.99
C VAL A 120 14.64 18.43 2.71
N ALA A 121 13.83 18.27 3.77
CA ALA A 121 12.39 18.17 3.67
C ALA A 121 11.69 19.02 4.73
N GLU A 122 10.87 19.98 4.30
CA GLU A 122 10.10 20.85 5.20
C GLU A 122 8.75 21.24 4.57
N GLY A 123 7.89 21.91 5.35
CA GLY A 123 6.58 22.37 4.89
C GLY A 123 6.61 23.47 3.81
N LEU A 124 5.50 23.60 3.08
CA LEU A 124 5.27 24.61 2.04
C LEU A 124 5.39 26.04 2.54
N ASP A 125 5.13 26.24 3.83
CA ASP A 125 5.30 27.53 4.49
C ASP A 125 6.76 28.00 4.57
N GLN A 126 7.75 27.13 4.31
CA GLN A 126 9.17 27.49 4.18
C GLN A 126 9.53 28.16 2.84
N THR A 127 8.61 28.18 1.86
CA THR A 127 8.87 28.71 0.51
C THR A 127 8.59 30.21 0.35
N ARG A 128 7.99 30.88 1.34
CA ARG A 128 7.54 32.28 1.18
C ARG A 128 7.68 33.10 2.46
N GLY A 129 7.91 34.41 2.25
CA GLY A 129 7.47 35.49 3.12
C GLY A 129 6.15 36.12 2.66
N TRP A 130 5.44 36.79 3.55
CA TRP A 130 4.26 37.59 3.18
C TRP A 130 4.69 38.96 2.63
N LEU A 131 4.18 39.30 1.46
CA LEU A 131 3.90 40.66 1.01
C LEU A 131 2.57 40.58 0.24
N VAL A 132 1.52 41.20 0.76
CA VAL A 132 0.37 41.60 -0.07
C VAL A 132 0.60 43.09 -0.34
N SER A 133 0.93 43.40 -1.59
CA SER A 133 0.89 44.76 -2.12
C SER A 133 -0.54 45.13 -2.48
N ASP A 134 -0.91 46.36 -2.13
CA ASP A 134 -1.80 47.27 -2.86
C ASP A 134 -3.21 46.79 -3.17
N LEU A 135 -4.10 47.05 -2.21
CA LEU A 135 -5.48 47.55 -2.32
C LEU A 135 -6.20 47.06 -1.07
N LEU A 136 -6.36 47.94 -0.07
CA LEU A 136 -7.47 48.00 0.91
C LEU A 136 -7.04 48.77 2.18
N ASP A 137 -7.82 49.81 2.46
CA ASP A 137 -7.96 50.65 3.64
C ASP A 137 -7.01 50.49 4.85
N VAL A 138 -6.43 51.64 5.22
CA VAL A 138 -5.55 51.87 6.39
C VAL A 138 -6.21 51.49 7.72
N SER A 139 -7.54 51.39 7.76
CA SER A 139 -8.30 50.99 8.96
C SER A 139 -8.25 49.47 9.26
N PHE A 140 -8.00 48.61 8.27
CA PHE A 140 -7.88 47.15 8.50
C PHE A 140 -6.49 46.73 9.02
N ILE A 141 -5.47 47.57 8.76
CA ILE A 141 -4.08 47.37 9.18
C ILE A 141 -3.91 47.47 10.71
N LEU A 142 -4.70 48.33 11.37
CA LEU A 142 -4.70 48.40 12.84
C LEU A 142 -5.46 47.24 13.49
N PHE A 143 -6.48 46.70 12.83
CA PHE A 143 -7.23 45.54 13.32
C PHE A 143 -6.40 44.23 13.25
N LEU A 144 -5.58 44.07 12.21
CA LEU A 144 -4.69 42.91 12.07
C LEU A 144 -3.44 42.94 12.95
N ARG A 145 -3.09 44.09 13.54
CA ARG A 145 -1.99 44.18 14.53
C ARG A 145 -2.30 43.43 15.85
N SER A 146 -3.58 43.10 16.12
CA SER A 146 -4.00 42.38 17.33
C SER A 146 -4.09 40.85 17.17
N MET A 147 -3.89 40.31 15.97
CA MET A 147 -3.92 38.85 15.74
C MET A 147 -2.50 38.27 15.79
N LYS A 148 -2.14 37.73 16.97
CA LYS A 148 -1.05 36.76 17.14
C LYS A 148 -1.06 35.73 16.00
N LYS A 149 -0.07 35.78 15.10
CA LYS A 149 0.53 34.71 14.25
C LYS A 149 0.90 35.27 12.87
N ASN A 150 2.14 35.71 12.69
CA ASN A 150 2.74 35.93 11.36
C ASN A 150 4.24 35.64 11.43
N CYS A 151 4.61 34.38 11.74
CA CYS A 151 5.89 33.81 11.31
C CYS A 151 5.57 32.98 10.07
N ILE A 152 5.68 33.60 8.91
CA ILE A 152 5.73 32.87 7.64
C ILE A 152 7.21 32.54 7.43
N SER A 153 7.50 31.32 7.01
CA SER A 153 8.73 30.62 7.35
C SER A 153 9.77 30.77 6.22
N TYR A 154 11.01 31.16 6.53
CA TYR A 154 12.00 31.59 5.52
C TYR A 154 13.20 30.64 5.35
N ARG A 155 13.13 29.42 5.91
CA ARG A 155 14.33 28.56 6.04
C ARG A 155 14.98 28.25 4.69
N PHE A 156 14.23 27.95 3.63
CA PHE A 156 14.82 27.68 2.32
C PHE A 156 15.49 28.91 1.70
N TYR A 157 14.88 30.08 1.87
CA TYR A 157 15.44 31.34 1.38
C TYR A 157 16.75 31.69 2.10
N THR A 158 16.74 31.73 3.43
CA THR A 158 17.92 32.17 4.18
C THR A 158 19.08 31.18 4.07
N LEU A 159 18.81 29.88 4.01
CA LEU A 159 19.82 28.87 3.68
C LEU A 159 20.47 29.17 2.32
N MET A 160 19.67 29.41 1.28
CA MET A 160 20.20 29.69 -0.06
C MET A 160 20.96 31.02 -0.14
N VAL A 161 20.47 32.08 0.50
CA VAL A 161 21.14 33.39 0.53
C VAL A 161 22.50 33.29 1.21
N LEU A 162 22.57 32.75 2.43
CA LEU A 162 23.83 32.65 3.17
C LEU A 162 24.81 31.69 2.50
N SER A 163 24.31 30.57 1.98
CA SER A 163 25.11 29.61 1.23
C SER A 163 25.74 30.23 -0.02
N THR A 164 24.95 30.98 -0.78
CA THR A 164 25.42 31.64 -2.01
C THR A 164 26.37 32.79 -1.68
N ALA A 165 26.06 33.60 -0.68
CA ALA A 165 26.87 34.76 -0.29
C ALA A 165 28.22 34.36 0.33
N LEU A 166 28.26 33.31 1.16
CA LEU A 166 29.47 32.90 1.87
C LEU A 166 30.31 31.88 1.09
N PHE A 167 29.67 30.97 0.35
CA PHE A 167 30.36 29.82 -0.26
C PHE A 167 30.20 29.69 -1.78
N GLY A 168 29.37 30.53 -2.42
CA GLY A 168 29.13 30.46 -3.86
C GLY A 168 28.50 29.15 -4.34
N LYS A 169 27.85 28.40 -3.44
CA LYS A 169 27.24 27.08 -3.70
C LYS A 169 25.78 27.06 -3.21
N PRO A 170 24.92 26.17 -3.74
CA PRO A 170 23.59 25.95 -3.18
C PRO A 170 23.70 25.30 -1.79
N ALA A 171 22.73 25.53 -0.89
CA ALA A 171 22.77 24.96 0.46
C ALA A 171 22.49 23.45 0.48
N PHE A 172 21.70 22.97 -0.47
CA PHE A 172 21.28 21.58 -0.61
C PHE A 172 21.09 21.19 -2.07
N ARG A 173 21.18 19.88 -2.37
CA ARG A 173 21.03 19.31 -3.72
C ARG A 173 19.58 18.94 -4.04
N ASN A 174 18.87 18.34 -3.09
CA ASN A 174 17.50 17.88 -3.26
C ASN A 174 16.57 18.47 -2.18
N LEU A 175 15.34 18.80 -2.56
CA LEU A 175 14.33 19.43 -1.71
C LEU A 175 12.99 18.71 -1.88
N ILE A 176 12.41 18.21 -0.79
CA ILE A 176 10.99 17.84 -0.75
C ILE A 176 10.21 18.89 0.05
N CYS A 177 9.11 19.33 -0.53
CA CYS A 177 8.25 20.30 0.12
C CYS A 177 6.88 19.69 0.45
N ASN A 178 6.59 19.57 1.74
CA ASN A 178 5.38 18.94 2.24
C ASN A 178 4.24 19.95 2.34
N GLY A 179 3.01 19.48 2.20
CA GLY A 179 1.81 20.27 2.38
C GLY A 179 1.52 20.56 3.85
N LEU A 180 0.40 21.23 4.11
CA LEU A 180 -0.01 21.57 5.46
C LEU A 180 -1.00 20.54 6.01
N VAL A 181 -0.74 20.03 7.20
CA VAL A 181 -1.71 19.23 7.94
C VAL A 181 -2.70 20.16 8.64
N LEU A 182 -3.98 19.98 8.32
CA LEU A 182 -5.11 20.73 8.82
C LEU A 182 -5.91 19.87 9.80
N ALA A 183 -6.64 20.54 10.69
CA ALA A 183 -7.64 19.88 11.52
C ALA A 183 -8.74 19.25 10.66
N GLU A 184 -9.55 18.39 11.26
CA GLU A 184 -10.64 17.70 10.55
C GLU A 184 -11.61 18.68 9.86
N ASP A 185 -11.89 19.82 10.51
CA ASP A 185 -12.72 20.90 9.99
C ASP A 185 -12.06 21.73 8.86
N GLY A 186 -10.82 21.38 8.48
CA GLY A 186 -10.04 22.09 7.47
C GLY A 186 -9.36 23.36 7.96
N LYS A 187 -9.46 23.72 9.25
CA LYS A 187 -8.74 24.87 9.79
C LYS A 187 -7.29 24.52 10.11
N LYS A 188 -6.42 25.54 10.13
CA LYS A 188 -5.02 25.37 10.54
C LYS A 188 -4.96 24.88 11.98
N MET A 189 -4.18 23.83 12.23
CA MET A 189 -3.96 23.33 13.58
C MET A 189 -3.31 24.41 14.45
N SER A 190 -3.75 24.53 15.71
CA SER A 190 -3.30 25.57 16.60
C SER A 190 -3.29 25.11 18.05
N LYS A 191 -2.13 25.20 18.71
CA LYS A 191 -1.98 24.94 20.15
C LYS A 191 -3.03 25.70 20.99
N ARG A 192 -3.37 26.93 20.58
CA ARG A 192 -4.40 27.76 21.23
C ARG A 192 -5.83 27.23 21.04
N LEU A 193 -6.13 26.66 19.87
CA LEU A 193 -7.49 26.17 19.57
C LEU A 193 -7.68 24.72 20.00
N LYS A 194 -6.59 23.98 20.26
CA LYS A 194 -6.61 22.55 20.59
C LYS A 194 -7.49 21.73 19.64
N ASN A 195 -7.50 22.11 18.36
CA ASN A 195 -8.35 21.54 17.32
C ASN A 195 -7.73 20.32 16.62
N TYR A 196 -6.81 19.63 17.29
CA TYR A 196 -6.13 18.45 16.75
C TYR A 196 -5.84 17.46 17.87
N PRO A 197 -5.90 16.14 17.59
CA PRO A 197 -5.52 15.12 18.57
C PRO A 197 -4.02 15.18 18.82
N SER A 198 -3.61 14.88 20.06
CA SER A 198 -2.18 14.85 20.39
C SER A 198 -1.48 13.75 19.58
N PRO A 199 -0.32 14.00 18.95
CA PRO A 199 0.43 12.96 18.25
C PRO A 199 0.74 11.75 19.14
N LEU A 200 1.03 11.98 20.42
CA LEU A 200 1.34 10.91 21.38
C LEU A 200 0.12 10.02 21.68
N GLU A 201 -1.08 10.59 21.72
CA GLU A 201 -2.31 9.83 21.90
C GLU A 201 -2.57 8.94 20.68
N VAL A 202 -2.42 9.48 19.46
CA VAL A 202 -2.58 8.71 18.22
C VAL A 202 -1.55 7.57 18.13
N ILE A 203 -0.30 7.83 18.55
CA ILE A 203 0.74 6.81 18.62
C ILE A 203 0.41 5.75 19.69
N GLY A 204 -0.12 6.14 20.84
CA GLY A 204 -0.55 5.21 21.88
C GLY A 204 -1.68 4.29 21.42
N ASP A 205 -2.63 4.82 20.63
CA ASP A 205 -3.81 4.06 20.18
C ASP A 205 -3.54 3.15 18.97
N TYR A 206 -2.73 3.61 18.00
CA TYR A 206 -2.54 2.89 16.72
C TYR A 206 -1.07 2.58 16.36
N GLY A 207 -0.11 3.10 17.12
CA GLY A 207 1.32 2.94 16.85
C GLY A 207 1.90 4.01 15.91
N ALA A 208 3.23 4.18 15.99
CA ALA A 208 3.96 5.16 15.19
C ALA A 208 3.96 4.82 13.69
N ASP A 209 4.03 3.55 13.34
CA ASP A 209 4.11 3.10 11.93
C ASP A 209 2.80 3.33 11.17
N ALA A 210 1.65 3.17 11.84
CA ALA A 210 0.35 3.50 11.27
C ALA A 210 0.24 5.00 10.94
N LEU A 211 0.70 5.86 11.85
CA LEU A 211 0.73 7.30 11.62
C LEU A 211 1.70 7.68 10.49
N ARG A 212 2.89 7.06 10.42
CA ARG A 212 3.86 7.29 9.35
C ARG A 212 3.28 6.95 7.98
N LEU A 213 2.73 5.74 7.81
CA LEU A 213 2.11 5.34 6.55
C LEU A 213 0.91 6.20 6.19
N TYR A 214 0.08 6.58 7.17
CA TYR A 214 -1.05 7.48 6.92
C TYR A 214 -0.61 8.82 6.32
N ILE A 215 0.45 9.43 6.87
CA ILE A 215 0.96 10.72 6.38
C ILE A 215 1.62 10.57 5.01
N ILE A 216 2.41 9.52 4.79
CA ILE A 216 3.12 9.32 3.51
C ILE A 216 2.14 8.97 2.37
N ASN A 217 1.08 8.21 2.67
CA ASN A 217 0.01 7.88 1.72
C ASN A 217 -0.97 9.05 1.49
N SER A 218 -0.70 10.22 2.05
CA SER A 218 -1.59 11.38 1.97
C SER A 218 -1.15 12.38 0.90
N PRO A 219 -2.04 13.31 0.49
CA PRO A 219 -1.67 14.43 -0.37
C PRO A 219 -0.54 15.32 0.15
N VAL A 220 -0.17 15.21 1.43
CA VAL A 220 0.84 16.09 2.04
C VAL A 220 2.21 15.95 1.39
N VAL A 221 2.58 14.78 0.87
CA VAL A 221 3.85 14.61 0.15
C VAL A 221 3.86 15.30 -1.23
N ARG A 222 2.73 15.88 -1.64
CA ARG A 222 2.52 16.60 -2.91
C ARG A 222 2.47 18.12 -2.74
N ALA A 223 2.88 18.62 -1.58
CA ALA A 223 2.65 20.01 -1.16
C ALA A 223 1.15 20.40 -1.04
N GLU A 224 0.24 19.43 -0.99
CA GLU A 224 -1.21 19.67 -0.85
C GLU A 224 -1.66 19.54 0.61
N PRO A 225 -2.72 20.26 1.03
CA PRO A 225 -3.21 20.15 2.39
C PRO A 225 -3.85 18.79 2.68
N LEU A 226 -3.59 18.24 3.88
CA LEU A 226 -4.24 17.05 4.41
C LEU A 226 -5.16 17.44 5.56
N ARG A 227 -6.45 17.07 5.51
CA ARG A 227 -7.33 17.12 6.69
C ARG A 227 -7.09 15.87 7.52
N PHE A 228 -6.49 16.03 8.69
CA PHE A 228 -6.14 14.91 9.56
C PHE A 228 -7.40 14.33 10.21
N LYS A 229 -7.55 13.00 10.11
CA LYS A 229 -8.63 12.23 10.75
C LYS A 229 -8.04 11.02 11.43
N LYS A 230 -8.45 10.78 12.68
CA LYS A 230 -7.93 9.66 13.49
C LYS A 230 -8.36 8.31 12.90
N GLU A 231 -9.56 8.25 12.35
CA GLU A 231 -10.16 7.10 11.68
C GLU A 231 -9.34 6.67 10.45
N GLY A 232 -8.70 7.61 9.78
CA GLY A 232 -7.82 7.33 8.65
C GLY A 232 -6.58 6.54 9.07
N VAL A 233 -6.03 6.82 10.27
CA VAL A 233 -4.90 6.06 10.83
C VAL A 233 -5.33 4.63 11.18
N TYR A 234 -6.53 4.48 11.76
CA TYR A 234 -7.10 3.15 12.02
C TYR A 234 -7.34 2.36 10.72
N GLY A 235 -7.76 3.03 9.64
CA GLY A 235 -7.90 2.42 8.31
C GLY A 235 -6.60 1.78 7.84
N VAL A 236 -5.45 2.45 8.02
CA VAL A 236 -4.14 1.88 7.67
C VAL A 236 -3.85 0.61 8.49
N VAL A 237 -4.14 0.60 9.80
CA VAL A 237 -3.98 -0.62 10.62
C VAL A 237 -4.83 -1.77 10.07
N LYS A 238 -6.10 -1.49 9.80
CA LYS A 238 -7.07 -2.49 9.37
C LYS A 238 -6.77 -3.05 7.98
N ASP A 239 -6.44 -2.18 7.04
CA ASP A 239 -6.38 -2.53 5.62
C ASP A 239 -4.96 -2.92 5.18
N VAL A 240 -3.93 -2.59 5.97
CA VAL A 240 -2.51 -2.87 5.63
C VAL A 240 -1.85 -3.79 6.65
N PHE A 241 -1.76 -3.34 7.90
CA PHE A 241 -0.99 -4.07 8.92
C PHE A 241 -1.64 -5.40 9.30
N LEU A 242 -2.97 -5.46 9.43
CA LEU A 242 -3.67 -6.71 9.76
C LEU A 242 -3.52 -7.77 8.66
N PRO A 243 -3.78 -7.51 7.36
CA PRO A 243 -3.52 -8.48 6.30
C PRO A 243 -2.07 -8.96 6.29
N TRP A 244 -1.11 -8.04 6.38
CA TRP A 244 0.30 -8.38 6.36
C TRP A 244 0.70 -9.26 7.57
N TYR A 245 0.27 -8.87 8.77
CA TYR A 245 0.50 -9.67 9.98
C TYR A 245 -0.16 -11.05 9.89
N ASN A 246 -1.35 -11.14 9.30
CA ASN A 246 -2.04 -12.42 9.11
C ASN A 246 -1.29 -13.34 8.14
N ALA A 247 -0.69 -12.81 7.07
CA ALA A 247 0.16 -13.60 6.17
C ALA A 247 1.42 -14.12 6.87
N TYR A 248 2.08 -13.27 7.65
CA TYR A 248 3.21 -13.67 8.50
C TYR A 248 2.81 -14.72 9.54
N ARG A 249 1.69 -14.51 10.24
CA ARG A 249 1.16 -15.46 11.22
C ARG A 249 0.86 -16.81 10.56
N PHE A 250 0.30 -16.78 9.35
CA PHE A 250 0.02 -17.99 8.59
C PHE A 250 1.31 -18.77 8.27
N LEU A 251 2.39 -18.09 7.86
CA LEU A 251 3.70 -18.72 7.70
C LEU A 251 4.17 -19.40 8.99
N VAL A 252 4.18 -18.67 10.11
CA VAL A 252 4.66 -19.19 11.41
C VAL A 252 3.83 -20.38 11.88
N GLN A 253 2.51 -20.34 11.72
CA GLN A 253 1.63 -21.43 12.11
C GLN A 253 1.88 -22.71 11.31
N ASN A 254 2.03 -22.60 9.98
CA ASN A 254 2.28 -23.78 9.16
C ASN A 254 3.72 -24.31 9.31
N ALA A 255 4.70 -23.44 9.56
CA ALA A 255 6.06 -23.86 9.90
C ALA A 255 6.08 -24.69 11.20
N LYS A 256 5.44 -24.21 12.27
CA LYS A 256 5.30 -24.96 13.53
C LYS A 256 4.53 -26.27 13.37
N ARG A 257 3.52 -26.28 12.50
CA ARG A 257 2.73 -27.49 12.26
C ARG A 257 3.58 -28.63 11.67
N ILE A 258 4.49 -28.31 10.75
CA ILE A 258 5.44 -29.31 10.19
C ILE A 258 6.26 -29.96 11.32
N GLU A 259 6.71 -29.17 12.30
CA GLU A 259 7.44 -29.70 13.46
C GLU A 259 6.57 -30.61 14.35
N VAL A 260 5.30 -30.24 14.58
CA VAL A 260 4.36 -31.02 15.39
C VAL A 260 3.95 -32.33 14.69
N GLU A 261 3.84 -32.32 13.37
CA GLU A 261 3.56 -33.51 12.54
C GLU A 261 4.76 -34.48 12.49
N GLY A 262 5.88 -34.16 13.16
CA GLY A 262 7.05 -35.03 13.29
C GLY A 262 8.10 -34.88 12.19
N PHE A 263 7.95 -33.88 11.32
CA PHE A 263 8.92 -33.60 10.25
C PHE A 263 10.07 -32.72 10.75
N ALA A 264 11.17 -32.68 9.98
CA ALA A 264 12.32 -31.85 10.32
C ALA A 264 11.93 -30.36 10.40
N PRO A 265 12.55 -29.57 11.32
CA PRO A 265 12.27 -28.15 11.48
C PRO A 265 12.29 -27.38 10.16
N PHE A 266 11.46 -26.35 10.08
CA PHE A 266 11.39 -25.53 8.88
C PHE A 266 12.67 -24.71 8.73
N VAL A 267 13.44 -25.01 7.69
CA VAL A 267 14.60 -24.24 7.24
C VAL A 267 14.28 -23.71 5.85
N PRO A 268 14.39 -22.39 5.60
CA PRO A 268 14.09 -21.83 4.30
C PRO A 268 15.06 -22.36 3.24
N ILE A 269 14.51 -22.85 2.13
CA ILE A 269 15.27 -23.30 0.96
C ILE A 269 15.94 -22.08 0.29
N ASP A 270 17.14 -22.26 -0.26
CA ASP A 270 17.85 -21.20 -0.97
C ASP A 270 17.08 -20.66 -2.19
N GLN A 271 17.21 -19.36 -2.42
CA GLN A 271 16.44 -18.61 -3.42
C GLN A 271 16.71 -19.10 -4.85
N ILE A 272 17.92 -19.58 -5.14
CA ILE A 272 18.30 -20.12 -6.47
C ILE A 272 17.49 -21.38 -6.80
N THR A 273 17.29 -22.24 -5.80
CA THR A 273 16.50 -23.48 -5.94
C THR A 273 15.02 -23.16 -6.13
N LEU A 274 14.51 -22.13 -5.45
CA LEU A 274 13.12 -21.68 -5.57
C LEU A 274 12.78 -21.07 -6.94
N GLN A 275 13.74 -20.41 -7.59
CA GLN A 275 13.56 -19.89 -8.95
C GLN A 275 13.34 -21.01 -9.99
N ARG A 276 13.68 -22.26 -9.66
CA ARG A 276 13.42 -23.44 -10.50
C ARG A 276 12.08 -24.11 -10.21
N SER A 277 11.28 -23.56 -9.28
CA SER A 277 9.95 -24.09 -8.99
C SER A 277 9.10 -24.14 -10.27
N SER A 278 8.32 -25.20 -10.43
CA SER A 278 7.42 -25.39 -11.57
C SER A 278 6.11 -24.61 -11.43
N ASN A 279 5.83 -24.08 -10.24
CA ASN A 279 4.57 -23.43 -9.93
C ASN A 279 4.51 -21.99 -10.45
N VAL A 280 3.44 -21.67 -11.18
CA VAL A 280 3.27 -20.34 -11.80
C VAL A 280 3.08 -19.22 -10.77
N LEU A 281 2.38 -19.48 -9.66
CA LEU A 281 2.17 -18.44 -8.64
C LEU A 281 3.44 -18.17 -7.82
N ASP A 282 4.29 -19.18 -7.63
CA ASP A 282 5.59 -19.03 -6.97
C ASP A 282 6.55 -18.21 -7.86
N GLN A 283 6.59 -18.50 -9.17
CA GLN A 283 7.33 -17.69 -10.15
C GLN A 283 6.78 -16.26 -10.22
N TRP A 284 5.45 -16.11 -10.23
CA TRP A 284 4.78 -14.83 -10.27
C TRP A 284 5.11 -13.95 -9.07
N ILE A 285 4.96 -14.47 -7.84
CA ILE A 285 5.18 -13.65 -6.64
C ILE A 285 6.65 -13.23 -6.51
N ASN A 286 7.57 -14.09 -6.94
CA ASN A 286 8.99 -13.76 -7.00
C ASN A 286 9.25 -12.66 -8.04
N SER A 287 8.70 -12.77 -9.27
CA SER A 287 8.79 -11.71 -10.28
C SER A 287 8.20 -10.39 -9.77
N ALA A 288 7.00 -10.44 -9.18
CA ALA A 288 6.33 -9.27 -8.64
C ALA A 288 7.14 -8.63 -7.49
N THR A 289 7.85 -9.43 -6.69
CA THR A 289 8.77 -8.94 -5.65
C THR A 289 9.99 -8.24 -6.26
N GLU A 290 10.58 -8.79 -7.32
CA GLU A 290 11.69 -8.14 -8.04
C GLU A 290 11.24 -6.84 -8.71
N SER A 291 10.06 -6.83 -9.33
CA SER A 291 9.41 -5.64 -9.89
C SER A 291 9.15 -4.58 -8.81
N LEU A 292 8.74 -4.99 -7.61
CA LEU A 292 8.61 -4.12 -6.45
C LEU A 292 9.93 -3.49 -6.02
N VAL A 293 10.98 -4.30 -5.82
CA VAL A 293 12.29 -3.81 -5.41
C VAL A 293 12.83 -2.83 -6.46
N HIS A 294 12.73 -3.16 -7.74
CA HIS A 294 13.18 -2.28 -8.83
C HIS A 294 12.44 -0.94 -8.81
N PHE A 295 11.11 -0.96 -8.73
CA PHE A 295 10.29 0.24 -8.70
C PHE A 295 10.60 1.12 -7.49
N VAL A 296 10.68 0.55 -6.30
CA VAL A 296 10.97 1.32 -5.07
C VAL A 296 12.36 1.95 -5.15
N ARG A 297 13.38 1.23 -5.64
CA ARG A 297 14.73 1.81 -5.80
C ARG A 297 14.73 2.98 -6.77
N GLN A 298 14.12 2.79 -7.95
CA GLN A 298 14.05 3.83 -8.98
C GLN A 298 13.40 5.10 -8.46
N GLU A 299 12.29 4.98 -7.74
CA GLU A 299 11.56 6.15 -7.22
C GLU A 299 12.27 6.78 -6.01
N MET A 300 12.87 5.98 -5.13
CA MET A 300 13.64 6.49 -3.98
C MET A 300 14.93 7.20 -4.42
N ASP A 301 15.65 6.68 -5.42
CA ASP A 301 16.83 7.33 -6.01
C ASP A 301 16.47 8.69 -6.63
N ALA A 302 15.23 8.84 -7.11
CA ALA A 302 14.70 10.09 -7.65
C ALA A 302 14.06 11.01 -6.57
N TYR A 303 14.10 10.64 -5.28
CA TYR A 303 13.39 11.32 -4.19
C TYR A 303 11.87 11.46 -4.45
N ARG A 304 11.30 10.57 -5.26
CA ARG A 304 9.88 10.52 -5.59
C ARG A 304 9.19 9.58 -4.62
N LEU A 305 8.92 10.08 -3.42
CA LEU A 305 7.99 9.41 -2.50
C LEU A 305 6.57 9.30 -3.11
N TYR A 306 6.31 10.14 -4.12
CA TYR A 306 5.07 10.23 -4.87
C TYR A 306 5.35 10.49 -6.35
N THR A 307 4.82 9.66 -7.24
CA THR A 307 4.95 9.84 -8.69
C THR A 307 3.62 10.32 -9.27
N VAL A 308 3.61 11.56 -9.76
CA VAL A 308 2.67 12.04 -10.78
C VAL A 308 3.48 12.22 -12.06
N GLY A 309 3.23 11.33 -13.02
CA GLY A 309 3.54 11.60 -14.42
C GLY A 309 2.36 12.31 -15.05
N ILE A 310 2.47 13.61 -15.30
CA ILE A 310 1.58 14.34 -16.23
C ILE A 310 1.93 13.99 -17.71
N PHE A 311 2.92 13.13 -17.97
CA PHE A 311 3.42 12.84 -19.32
C PHE A 311 3.63 11.36 -19.69
N THR A 312 3.06 10.39 -18.96
CA THR A 312 3.11 8.97 -19.37
C THR A 312 1.73 8.30 -19.32
N PRO A 313 1.32 7.55 -20.37
CA PRO A 313 0.00 6.91 -20.47
C PRO A 313 -0.10 5.60 -19.67
N VAL A 314 0.56 5.51 -18.51
CA VAL A 314 0.52 4.34 -17.61
C VAL A 314 -0.20 4.77 -16.34
N PRO A 315 -1.24 4.05 -15.87
CA PRO A 315 -2.02 4.47 -14.71
C PRO A 315 -1.11 4.64 -13.49
N LEU A 316 -1.25 5.81 -12.85
CA LEU A 316 -0.48 6.31 -11.71
C LEU A 316 -0.19 5.22 -10.66
N THR A 317 1.09 4.95 -10.39
CA THR A 317 1.50 4.17 -9.22
C THR A 317 2.44 4.99 -8.36
N GLN A 318 2.01 5.21 -7.13
CA GLN A 318 2.78 5.82 -6.04
C GLN A 318 3.60 4.71 -5.35
N VAL A 319 4.75 5.02 -4.75
CA VAL A 319 5.57 4.04 -4.00
C VAL A 319 4.75 3.29 -2.94
N VAL A 320 4.02 4.02 -2.10
CA VAL A 320 3.21 3.42 -1.02
C VAL A 320 2.01 2.63 -1.56
N PRO A 321 1.09 3.19 -2.37
CA PRO A 321 0.03 2.41 -3.01
C PRO A 321 0.48 1.17 -3.80
N TYR A 322 1.64 1.21 -4.45
CA TYR A 322 2.17 0.01 -5.11
C TYR A 322 2.58 -1.05 -4.08
N LEU A 323 3.24 -0.64 -2.98
CA LEU A 323 3.53 -1.51 -1.84
C LEU A 323 2.24 -2.08 -1.21
N LEU A 324 1.21 -1.25 -1.03
CA LEU A 324 -0.08 -1.68 -0.48
C LEU A 324 -0.77 -2.68 -1.40
N LYS A 325 -0.79 -2.41 -2.72
CA LYS A 325 -1.30 -3.35 -3.73
C LYS A 325 -0.50 -4.65 -3.73
N PHE A 326 0.81 -4.60 -3.51
CA PHE A 326 1.63 -5.79 -3.41
C PHE A 326 1.28 -6.63 -2.17
N ILE A 327 1.05 -6.01 -1.01
CA ILE A 327 0.58 -6.71 0.19
C ILE A 327 -0.80 -7.33 -0.05
N ASP A 328 -1.71 -6.61 -0.70
CA ASP A 328 -3.01 -7.14 -1.10
C ASP A 328 -2.86 -8.36 -2.03
N ASN A 329 -2.04 -8.26 -3.07
CA ASN A 329 -1.69 -9.36 -3.97
C ASN A 329 -1.09 -10.56 -3.22
N LEU A 330 -0.16 -10.34 -2.30
CA LEU A 330 0.42 -11.41 -1.49
C LEU A 330 -0.65 -12.16 -0.68
N THR A 331 -1.56 -11.42 -0.04
CA THR A 331 -2.54 -12.00 0.88
C THR A 331 -3.75 -12.60 0.18
N ASN A 332 -4.33 -11.87 -0.77
CA ASN A 332 -5.58 -12.22 -1.44
C ASN A 332 -5.39 -13.06 -2.70
N ILE A 333 -4.19 -13.06 -3.29
CA ILE A 333 -3.85 -13.93 -4.42
C ILE A 333 -2.96 -15.05 -3.91
N TYR A 334 -1.68 -14.79 -3.64
CA TYR A 334 -0.71 -15.86 -3.38
C TYR A 334 -1.08 -16.75 -2.19
N VAL A 335 -1.26 -16.17 -1.00
CA VAL A 335 -1.59 -16.93 0.21
C VAL A 335 -2.95 -17.62 0.08
N ARG A 336 -3.94 -16.97 -0.54
CA ARG A 336 -5.29 -17.51 -0.75
C ARG A 336 -5.29 -18.75 -1.65
N PHE A 337 -4.72 -18.65 -2.85
CA PHE A 337 -4.70 -19.74 -3.83
C PHE A 337 -3.78 -20.88 -3.38
N ASN A 338 -2.69 -20.59 -2.68
CA ASN A 338 -1.75 -21.60 -2.20
C ASN A 338 -2.07 -22.14 -0.79
N ARG A 339 -3.25 -21.86 -0.19
CA ARG A 339 -3.58 -22.35 1.17
C ARG A 339 -3.48 -23.86 1.32
N LYS A 340 -3.90 -24.64 0.31
CA LYS A 340 -3.81 -26.11 0.35
C LYS A 340 -2.35 -26.58 0.34
N ARG A 341 -1.52 -25.96 -0.50
CA ARG A 341 -0.08 -26.22 -0.62
C ARG A 341 0.68 -25.86 0.64
N LEU A 342 0.44 -24.66 1.17
CA LEU A 342 1.02 -24.18 2.42
C LEU A 342 0.57 -24.98 3.66
N LYS A 343 -0.56 -25.70 3.54
CA LYS A 343 -1.04 -26.70 4.51
C LYS A 343 -0.61 -28.12 4.18
N GLY A 344 0.36 -28.37 3.31
CA GLY A 344 0.92 -29.71 3.08
C GLY A 344 -0.03 -30.73 2.45
N ARG A 345 -1.18 -30.30 1.91
CA ARG A 345 -2.15 -31.22 1.29
C ARG A 345 -1.70 -31.72 -0.08
N THR A 346 -0.67 -31.10 -0.66
CA THR A 346 -0.09 -31.45 -1.97
C THR A 346 1.25 -32.19 -1.84
N GLY A 347 1.69 -32.53 -0.63
CA GLY A 347 2.96 -33.17 -0.33
C GLY A 347 3.92 -32.29 0.48
N GLU A 348 4.91 -32.92 1.11
CA GLU A 348 5.87 -32.23 2.00
C GLU A 348 6.82 -31.30 1.23
N GLU A 349 7.41 -31.77 0.14
CA GLU A 349 8.39 -30.99 -0.64
C GLU A 349 7.77 -29.73 -1.25
N ASP A 350 6.56 -29.85 -1.81
CA ASP A 350 5.82 -28.70 -2.36
C ASP A 350 5.42 -27.71 -1.26
N CYS A 351 5.04 -28.21 -0.07
CA CYS A 351 4.76 -27.38 1.10
C CYS A 351 5.98 -26.59 1.55
N ARG A 352 7.14 -27.25 1.69
CA ARG A 352 8.41 -26.59 2.06
C ARG A 352 8.82 -25.54 1.03
N THR A 353 8.60 -25.82 -0.26
CA THR A 353 8.87 -24.88 -1.36
C THR A 353 7.97 -23.65 -1.28
N ALA A 354 6.66 -23.84 -1.09
CA ALA A 354 5.69 -22.75 -0.98
C ALA A 354 5.93 -21.89 0.28
N LEU A 355 6.25 -22.52 1.42
CA LEU A 355 6.58 -21.83 2.68
C LEU A 355 7.89 -21.05 2.58
N SER A 356 8.91 -21.62 1.93
CA SER A 356 10.19 -20.94 1.69
C SER A 356 10.00 -19.73 0.77
N THR A 357 9.20 -19.86 -0.29
CA THR A 357 8.84 -18.72 -1.17
C THR A 357 8.14 -17.62 -0.38
N LEU A 358 7.15 -17.96 0.45
CA LEU A 358 6.46 -17.01 1.31
C LEU A 358 7.42 -16.31 2.30
N TYR A 359 8.35 -17.07 2.89
CA TYR A 359 9.37 -16.53 3.80
C TYR A 359 10.27 -15.49 3.12
N HIS A 360 10.83 -15.81 1.95
CA HIS A 360 11.73 -14.89 1.23
C HIS A 360 11.01 -13.63 0.76
N VAL A 361 9.76 -13.77 0.29
CA VAL A 361 8.91 -12.63 -0.07
C VAL A 361 8.66 -11.75 1.15
N LEU A 362 8.27 -12.32 2.29
CA LEU A 362 8.01 -11.56 3.52
C LEU A 362 9.26 -10.84 4.05
N ILE A 363 10.43 -11.49 4.06
CA ILE A 363 11.69 -10.86 4.46
C ILE A 363 12.06 -9.71 3.51
N THR A 364 11.89 -9.91 2.20
CA THR A 364 12.18 -8.87 1.21
C THR A 364 11.27 -7.67 1.38
N ILE A 365 9.97 -7.88 1.55
CA ILE A 365 9.02 -6.78 1.87
C ILE A 365 9.44 -6.08 3.16
N CYS A 366 9.79 -6.82 4.22
CA CYS A 366 10.22 -6.20 5.47
C CYS A 366 11.42 -5.27 5.24
N LYS A 367 12.42 -5.70 4.45
CA LYS A 367 13.59 -4.87 4.12
C LYS A 367 13.21 -3.63 3.31
N VAL A 368 12.31 -3.76 2.33
CA VAL A 368 11.80 -2.63 1.53
C VAL A 368 10.99 -1.66 2.39
N MET A 369 10.21 -2.17 3.34
CA MET A 369 9.31 -1.40 4.20
C MET A 369 10.00 -0.81 5.44
N ALA A 370 11.21 -1.26 5.79
CA ALA A 370 11.92 -0.81 7.00
C ALA A 370 12.08 0.72 7.12
N PRO A 371 12.33 1.49 6.04
CA PRO A 371 12.36 2.96 6.12
C PRO A 371 10.99 3.60 6.45
N PHE A 372 9.89 2.93 6.09
CA PHE A 372 8.53 3.43 6.24
C PHE A 372 7.88 2.99 7.57
N THR A 373 8.05 1.73 7.95
CA THR A 373 7.44 1.09 9.12
C THR A 373 8.48 0.35 9.97
N PRO A 374 9.44 1.06 10.57
CA PRO A 374 10.61 0.44 11.21
C PRO A 374 10.25 -0.52 12.34
N PHE A 375 9.29 -0.16 13.20
CA PHE A 375 9.00 -0.96 14.40
C PHE A 375 8.30 -2.28 14.04
N PHE A 376 7.34 -2.23 13.13
CA PHE A 376 6.59 -3.39 12.67
C PHE A 376 7.50 -4.36 11.92
N THR A 377 8.33 -3.87 10.98
CA THR A 377 9.25 -4.72 10.23
C THR A 377 10.31 -5.35 11.11
N GLU A 378 10.80 -4.62 12.12
CA GLU A 378 11.77 -5.13 13.08
C GLU A 378 11.19 -6.31 13.87
N ILE A 379 9.97 -6.20 14.40
CA ILE A 379 9.31 -7.28 15.14
C ILE A 379 9.15 -8.54 14.28
N LEU A 380 8.70 -8.38 13.03
CA LEU A 380 8.56 -9.51 12.11
C LEU A 380 9.91 -10.16 11.80
N TYR A 381 10.92 -9.33 11.52
CA TYR A 381 12.29 -9.76 11.24
C TYR A 381 12.91 -10.52 12.42
N GLN A 382 12.77 -10.03 13.65
CA GLN A 382 13.32 -10.68 14.85
C GLN A 382 12.78 -12.10 15.07
N ASN A 383 11.56 -12.39 14.64
CA ASN A 383 11.06 -13.76 14.71
C ASN A 383 11.51 -14.60 13.50
N MET A 384 11.46 -14.04 12.28
CA MET A 384 11.85 -14.74 11.06
C MET A 384 13.34 -15.09 11.04
N ARG A 385 14.19 -14.25 11.64
CA ARG A 385 15.64 -14.50 11.70
C ARG A 385 16.01 -15.76 12.50
N LYS A 386 15.13 -16.25 13.38
CA LYS A 386 15.38 -17.46 14.20
C LYS A 386 15.52 -18.74 13.37
N VAL A 387 14.98 -18.78 12.15
CA VAL A 387 15.11 -19.92 11.25
C VAL A 387 16.30 -19.79 10.29
N CYS A 388 17.09 -18.72 10.40
CA CYS A 388 18.23 -18.44 9.53
C CYS A 388 19.49 -18.10 10.35
N ASN A 389 20.51 -18.96 10.27
CA ASN A 389 21.72 -18.84 11.08
C ASN A 389 22.62 -17.64 10.71
N GLU A 390 22.48 -17.09 9.50
CA GLU A 390 23.32 -15.99 8.98
C GLU A 390 22.48 -14.72 8.78
N SER A 391 22.03 -14.14 9.88
CA SER A 391 21.16 -12.95 9.86
C SER A 391 21.66 -11.86 10.79
N GLU A 392 21.73 -10.64 10.26
CA GLU A 392 22.06 -9.42 11.00
C GLU A 392 21.17 -9.27 12.25
N GLU A 393 21.69 -8.58 13.27
CA GLU A 393 20.98 -8.41 14.54
C GLU A 393 19.67 -7.65 14.40
N SER A 394 19.59 -6.66 13.50
CA SER A 394 18.40 -5.84 13.22
C SER A 394 18.18 -5.72 11.72
N ILE A 395 16.94 -5.52 11.30
CA ILE A 395 16.62 -5.27 9.90
C ILE A 395 17.27 -3.98 9.39
N HIS A 396 17.57 -3.04 10.29
CA HIS A 396 18.18 -1.75 9.97
C HIS A 396 19.68 -1.85 9.63
N TYR A 397 20.31 -2.99 9.91
CA TYR A 397 21.68 -3.29 9.47
C TYR A 397 21.71 -4.08 8.16
N CYS A 398 20.55 -4.55 7.69
CA CYS A 398 20.48 -5.24 6.41
C CYS A 398 20.68 -4.25 5.25
N SER A 399 21.43 -4.69 4.24
CA SER A 399 21.50 -3.98 2.96
C SER A 399 20.12 -3.92 2.29
N PHE A 400 19.81 -2.76 1.70
CA PHE A 400 18.59 -2.59 0.91
C PHE A 400 18.61 -3.57 -0.27
N PRO A 401 17.52 -4.32 -0.54
CA PRO A 401 17.52 -5.38 -1.55
C PRO A 401 17.86 -4.84 -2.94
N GLN A 402 18.55 -5.68 -3.72
CA GLN A 402 18.89 -5.42 -5.12
C GLN A 402 18.04 -6.34 -5.99
N ALA A 403 17.52 -5.81 -7.10
CA ALA A 403 16.84 -6.64 -8.09
C ALA A 403 17.90 -7.50 -8.81
N LYS A 404 17.88 -8.81 -8.55
CA LYS A 404 18.84 -9.78 -9.10
C LYS A 404 18.19 -10.76 -10.06
N GLY A 405 16.85 -10.90 -10.01
CA GLY A 405 16.09 -11.84 -10.82
C GLY A 405 15.73 -11.30 -12.21
N LYS A 406 15.37 -12.22 -13.11
CA LYS A 406 14.65 -11.86 -14.35
C LYS A 406 13.22 -11.49 -14.00
N ARG A 407 12.80 -10.28 -14.38
CA ARG A 407 11.38 -9.90 -14.37
C ARG A 407 10.69 -10.64 -15.50
N GLU A 408 9.67 -11.41 -15.16
CA GLU A 408 8.85 -12.14 -16.12
C GLU A 408 7.51 -11.42 -16.28
N GLU A 409 7.54 -10.31 -17.02
CA GLU A 409 6.36 -9.47 -17.28
C GLU A 409 5.19 -10.28 -17.85
N ARG A 410 5.48 -11.32 -18.65
CA ARG A 410 4.46 -12.22 -19.19
C ARG A 410 3.67 -12.90 -18.06
N ILE A 411 4.34 -13.47 -17.05
CA ILE A 411 3.67 -14.16 -15.94
C ILE A 411 2.86 -13.18 -15.09
N GLU A 412 3.41 -11.99 -14.83
CA GLU A 412 2.70 -10.92 -14.13
C GLU A 412 1.41 -10.53 -14.85
N GLN A 413 1.46 -10.40 -16.17
CA GLN A 413 0.28 -10.15 -17.00
C GLN A 413 -0.70 -11.33 -16.96
N SER A 414 -0.24 -12.58 -17.08
CA SER A 414 -1.12 -13.77 -17.03
C SER A 414 -1.91 -13.85 -15.71
N VAL A 415 -1.28 -13.56 -14.57
CA VAL A 415 -1.98 -13.55 -13.27
C VAL A 415 -2.92 -12.35 -13.15
N SER A 416 -2.54 -11.17 -13.66
CA SER A 416 -3.46 -10.02 -13.70
C SER A 416 -4.70 -10.30 -14.53
N ARG A 417 -4.54 -10.94 -15.70
CA ARG A 417 -5.64 -11.37 -16.58
C ARG A 417 -6.56 -12.38 -15.88
N MET A 418 -5.97 -13.35 -15.16
CA MET A 418 -6.72 -14.32 -14.36
C MET A 418 -7.60 -13.62 -13.31
N MET A 419 -7.06 -12.62 -12.61
CA MET A 419 -7.84 -11.86 -11.62
C MET A 419 -8.99 -11.09 -12.26
N THR A 420 -8.77 -10.43 -13.40
CA THR A 420 -9.85 -9.76 -14.15
C THR A 420 -10.98 -10.74 -14.52
N ILE A 421 -10.64 -11.94 -15.01
CA ILE A 421 -11.64 -12.97 -15.35
C ILE A 421 -12.44 -13.40 -14.11
N ILE A 422 -11.76 -13.62 -12.99
CA ILE A 422 -12.39 -14.02 -11.73
C ILE A 422 -13.35 -12.94 -11.23
N ASP A 423 -12.96 -11.67 -11.29
CA ASP A 423 -13.81 -10.57 -10.84
C ASP A 423 -15.01 -10.34 -11.78
N LEU A 424 -14.82 -10.47 -13.10
CA LEU A 424 -15.94 -10.47 -14.06
C LEU A 424 -16.94 -11.59 -13.77
N ALA A 425 -16.46 -12.81 -13.51
CA ALA A 425 -17.31 -13.95 -13.17
C ALA A 425 -18.03 -13.77 -11.82
N ARG A 426 -17.36 -13.19 -10.80
CA ARG A 426 -17.99 -12.86 -9.52
C ARG A 426 -19.10 -11.83 -9.68
N ASN A 427 -18.86 -10.78 -10.46
CA ASN A 427 -19.86 -9.75 -10.74
C ASN A 427 -21.10 -10.35 -11.42
N ILE A 428 -20.92 -11.28 -12.38
CA ILE A 428 -22.04 -12.01 -13.00
C ILE A 428 -22.83 -12.78 -11.93
N ARG A 429 -22.15 -13.52 -11.07
CA ARG A 429 -22.80 -14.29 -9.99
C ARG A 429 -23.58 -13.40 -9.02
N GLU A 430 -23.03 -12.26 -8.62
CA GLU A 430 -23.69 -11.32 -7.72
C GLU A 430 -24.97 -10.74 -8.34
N ARG A 431 -24.96 -10.37 -9.63
CA ARG A 431 -26.17 -9.92 -10.34
C ARG A 431 -27.31 -10.93 -10.32
N HIS A 432 -26.97 -12.22 -10.37
CA HIS A 432 -27.94 -13.33 -10.34
C HIS A 432 -28.16 -13.94 -8.95
N ASN A 433 -27.61 -13.32 -7.89
CA ASN A 433 -27.66 -13.81 -6.52
C ASN A 433 -27.21 -15.28 -6.37
N LYS A 434 -26.25 -15.73 -7.19
CA LYS A 434 -25.69 -17.08 -7.13
C LYS A 434 -24.50 -17.10 -6.16
N PRO A 435 -24.58 -17.80 -5.02
CA PRO A 435 -23.48 -17.83 -4.06
C PRO A 435 -22.28 -18.59 -4.62
N LEU A 436 -21.05 -18.19 -4.27
CA LEU A 436 -19.81 -18.86 -4.72
C LEU A 436 -19.75 -20.37 -4.39
N LYS A 437 -20.48 -20.79 -3.35
CA LYS A 437 -20.57 -22.20 -2.93
C LYS A 437 -21.40 -23.05 -3.87
N ALA A 438 -22.33 -22.45 -4.64
CA ALA A 438 -23.10 -23.17 -5.65
C ALA A 438 -22.21 -23.37 -6.88
N PRO A 439 -21.81 -24.61 -7.19
CA PRO A 439 -20.94 -24.86 -8.32
C PRO A 439 -21.68 -24.53 -9.62
N LEU A 440 -20.96 -24.02 -10.61
CA LEU A 440 -21.49 -23.77 -11.95
C LEU A 440 -20.92 -24.77 -12.95
N ARG A 441 -21.65 -24.97 -14.05
CA ARG A 441 -21.32 -25.99 -15.03
C ARG A 441 -20.10 -25.59 -15.85
N GLU A 442 -20.16 -24.42 -16.46
CA GLU A 442 -19.22 -24.03 -17.50
C GLU A 442 -19.00 -22.51 -17.50
N MET A 443 -17.78 -22.11 -17.81
CA MET A 443 -17.42 -20.73 -18.14
C MET A 443 -16.72 -20.67 -19.48
N VAL A 444 -17.15 -19.74 -20.32
CA VAL A 444 -16.51 -19.47 -21.61
C VAL A 444 -15.70 -18.18 -21.47
N VAL A 445 -14.41 -18.24 -21.84
CA VAL A 445 -13.54 -17.07 -21.89
C VAL A 445 -13.28 -16.77 -23.36
N VAL A 446 -13.73 -15.59 -23.79
CA VAL A 446 -13.63 -15.14 -25.19
C VAL A 446 -12.55 -14.07 -25.28
N HIS A 447 -11.54 -14.32 -26.11
CA HIS A 447 -10.44 -13.40 -26.34
C HIS A 447 -9.78 -13.65 -27.71
N PRO A 448 -9.37 -12.62 -28.46
CA PRO A 448 -8.77 -12.80 -29.80
C PRO A 448 -7.35 -13.40 -29.77
N ASP A 449 -6.57 -13.16 -28.71
CA ASP A 449 -5.21 -13.72 -28.55
C ASP A 449 -5.26 -15.16 -28.03
N THR A 450 -4.61 -16.08 -28.75
CA THR A 450 -4.47 -17.48 -28.36
C THR A 450 -3.55 -17.66 -27.16
N GLY A 451 -2.51 -16.82 -27.02
CA GLY A 451 -1.60 -16.89 -25.87
C GLY A 451 -2.30 -16.58 -24.55
N PHE A 452 -3.20 -15.59 -24.55
CA PHE A 452 -4.10 -15.32 -23.43
C PHE A 452 -4.94 -16.54 -23.04
N LEU A 453 -5.55 -17.20 -24.03
CA LEU A 453 -6.43 -18.35 -23.78
C LEU A 453 -5.65 -19.57 -23.26
N GLU A 454 -4.43 -19.80 -23.78
CA GLU A 454 -3.55 -20.87 -23.31
C GLU A 454 -3.08 -20.66 -21.88
N ASP A 455 -2.78 -19.42 -21.47
CA ASP A 455 -2.37 -19.13 -20.09
C ASP A 455 -3.50 -19.50 -19.09
N ILE A 456 -4.75 -19.13 -19.42
CA ILE A 456 -5.93 -19.35 -18.57
C ILE A 456 -6.43 -20.80 -18.63
N ALA A 457 -6.48 -21.42 -19.82
CA ALA A 457 -6.96 -22.79 -19.99
C ALA A 457 -5.88 -23.84 -19.70
N GLY A 458 -4.61 -23.43 -19.65
CA GLY A 458 -3.46 -24.27 -19.32
C GLY A 458 -3.06 -24.14 -17.86
N LYS A 459 -1.97 -23.42 -17.59
CA LYS A 459 -1.30 -23.44 -16.26
C LYS A 459 -2.11 -22.79 -15.15
N LEU A 460 -2.98 -21.82 -15.45
CA LEU A 460 -3.79 -21.12 -14.44
C LEU A 460 -5.20 -21.72 -14.25
N ARG A 461 -5.56 -22.74 -15.05
CA ARG A 461 -6.91 -23.32 -15.11
C ARG A 461 -7.43 -23.78 -13.75
N GLU A 462 -6.60 -24.51 -12.99
CA GLU A 462 -7.00 -25.06 -11.69
C GLU A 462 -7.36 -23.95 -10.69
N TYR A 463 -6.58 -22.87 -10.67
CA TYR A 463 -6.84 -21.73 -9.79
C TYR A 463 -8.19 -21.06 -10.08
N VAL A 464 -8.53 -20.90 -11.36
CA VAL A 464 -9.81 -20.30 -11.78
C VAL A 464 -10.98 -21.23 -11.46
N LEU A 465 -10.85 -22.54 -11.74
CA LEU A 465 -11.88 -23.54 -11.45
C LEU A 465 -12.17 -23.64 -9.94
N GLU A 466 -11.13 -23.67 -9.11
CA GLU A 466 -11.29 -23.78 -7.66
C GLU A 466 -11.93 -22.54 -7.04
N GLU A 467 -11.49 -21.35 -7.46
CA GLU A 467 -11.94 -20.09 -6.87
C GLU A 467 -13.36 -19.71 -7.30
N LEU A 468 -13.71 -19.96 -8.56
CA LEU A 468 -15.06 -19.78 -9.04
C LEU A 468 -15.93 -21.03 -8.84
N ASN A 469 -15.39 -22.16 -8.39
CA ASN A 469 -16.15 -23.40 -8.22
C ASN A 469 -16.96 -23.75 -9.49
N ILE A 470 -16.27 -23.82 -10.62
CA ILE A 470 -16.83 -24.16 -11.94
C ILE A 470 -16.29 -25.53 -12.36
N ARG A 471 -17.04 -26.33 -13.13
CA ARG A 471 -16.55 -27.65 -13.59
C ARG A 471 -15.61 -27.55 -14.81
N SER A 472 -15.93 -26.70 -15.80
CA SER A 472 -15.12 -26.55 -17.01
C SER A 472 -14.92 -25.09 -17.43
N ILE A 473 -13.76 -24.83 -18.07
CA ILE A 473 -13.47 -23.56 -18.74
C ILE A 473 -13.29 -23.88 -20.23
N VAL A 474 -14.01 -23.16 -21.08
CA VAL A 474 -13.93 -23.28 -22.54
C VAL A 474 -13.32 -22.01 -23.12
N PRO A 475 -12.10 -22.07 -23.68
CA PRO A 475 -11.54 -20.94 -24.39
C PRO A 475 -12.25 -20.76 -25.74
N CYS A 476 -12.52 -19.52 -26.13
CA CYS A 476 -13.10 -19.17 -27.41
C CYS A 476 -12.28 -18.05 -28.06
N ASN A 477 -11.71 -18.34 -29.23
CA ASN A 477 -10.87 -17.42 -29.99
C ASN A 477 -11.65 -16.53 -30.97
N ASP A 478 -12.96 -16.76 -31.12
CA ASP A 478 -13.83 -15.99 -32.01
C ASP A 478 -14.70 -15.02 -31.19
N PRO A 479 -14.35 -13.73 -31.13
CA PRO A 479 -15.13 -12.72 -30.43
C PRO A 479 -16.55 -12.59 -30.97
N LEU A 480 -16.77 -12.80 -32.28
CA LEU A 480 -18.05 -12.56 -32.92
C LEU A 480 -19.09 -13.65 -32.63
N LYS A 481 -18.65 -14.80 -32.12
CA LYS A 481 -19.54 -15.89 -31.72
C LYS A 481 -20.47 -15.49 -30.57
N TYR A 482 -19.95 -14.70 -29.63
CA TYR A 482 -20.67 -14.31 -28.41
C TYR A 482 -20.69 -12.80 -28.16
N ALA A 483 -20.04 -11.99 -29.00
CA ALA A 483 -20.04 -10.54 -28.87
C ALA A 483 -20.48 -9.86 -30.17
N SER A 484 -21.27 -8.80 -30.04
CA SER A 484 -21.43 -7.78 -31.06
C SER A 484 -20.58 -6.57 -30.70
N LEU A 485 -19.73 -6.14 -31.64
CA LEU A 485 -18.87 -4.97 -31.44
C LEU A 485 -19.63 -3.69 -31.77
N ARG A 486 -19.51 -2.69 -30.90
CA ARG A 486 -19.98 -1.32 -31.12
C ARG A 486 -18.84 -0.34 -30.88
N ALA A 487 -18.59 0.56 -31.82
CA ALA A 487 -17.63 1.64 -31.64
C ALA A 487 -18.32 2.89 -31.09
N GLU A 488 -17.79 3.46 -30.02
CA GLU A 488 -18.22 4.71 -29.44
C GLU A 488 -17.11 5.76 -29.48
N PRO A 489 -17.35 6.95 -30.03
CA PRO A 489 -16.35 8.01 -30.05
C PRO A 489 -16.16 8.59 -28.63
N ASP A 490 -14.92 8.84 -28.22
CA ASP A 490 -14.65 9.55 -26.97
C ASP A 490 -14.94 11.05 -27.15
N PHE A 491 -16.14 11.46 -26.73
CA PHE A 491 -16.59 12.84 -26.83
C PHE A 491 -15.70 13.84 -26.08
N SER A 492 -14.99 13.41 -25.02
CA SER A 492 -14.18 14.29 -24.19
C SER A 492 -12.85 14.68 -24.86
N VAL A 493 -12.23 13.72 -25.56
CA VAL A 493 -10.98 13.89 -26.29
C VAL A 493 -11.26 14.49 -27.67
N LEU A 494 -12.19 13.88 -28.42
CA LEU A 494 -12.49 14.27 -29.79
C LEU A 494 -13.27 15.58 -29.89
N GLY A 495 -14.11 15.90 -28.90
CA GLY A 495 -14.86 17.17 -28.89
C GLY A 495 -13.93 18.40 -28.88
N LYS A 496 -12.80 18.33 -28.16
CA LYS A 496 -11.79 19.39 -28.12
C LYS A 496 -10.99 19.51 -29.43
N ARG A 497 -10.75 18.38 -30.12
CA ARG A 497 -9.93 18.32 -31.34
C ARG A 497 -10.72 18.65 -32.61
N LEU A 498 -11.96 18.14 -32.72
CA LEU A 498 -12.73 18.14 -33.97
C LEU A 498 -13.84 19.20 -34.01
N GLY A 499 -14.25 19.77 -32.86
CA GLY A 499 -15.23 20.86 -32.80
C GLY A 499 -16.50 20.56 -33.61
N LYS A 500 -16.75 21.35 -34.67
CA LYS A 500 -17.94 21.21 -35.54
C LYS A 500 -17.98 19.89 -36.34
N SER A 501 -16.82 19.29 -36.65
CA SER A 501 -16.74 18.02 -37.39
C SER A 501 -17.06 16.79 -36.53
N MET A 502 -17.15 16.95 -35.21
CA MET A 502 -17.43 15.85 -34.27
C MET A 502 -18.76 15.16 -34.55
N GLY A 503 -19.79 15.89 -34.95
CA GLY A 503 -21.10 15.31 -35.25
C GLY A 503 -21.07 14.33 -36.43
N VAL A 504 -20.26 14.63 -37.46
CA VAL A 504 -20.08 13.78 -38.65
C VAL A 504 -19.24 12.55 -38.29
N VAL A 505 -18.09 12.77 -37.64
CA VAL A 505 -17.19 11.70 -37.21
C VAL A 505 -17.89 10.75 -36.23
N ALA A 506 -18.65 11.26 -35.26
CA ALA A 506 -19.38 10.43 -34.31
C ALA A 506 -20.46 9.56 -34.97
N LYS A 507 -21.08 10.06 -36.04
CA LYS A 507 -22.09 9.31 -36.80
C LYS A 507 -21.45 8.17 -37.60
N GLU A 508 -20.31 8.43 -38.24
CA GLU A 508 -19.57 7.39 -38.98
C GLU A 508 -18.93 6.35 -38.05
N VAL A 509 -18.35 6.76 -36.91
CA VAL A 509 -17.82 5.84 -35.90
C VAL A 509 -18.91 4.89 -35.39
N LYS A 510 -20.11 5.42 -35.09
CA LYS A 510 -21.25 4.59 -34.65
C LYS A 510 -21.82 3.69 -35.76
N ALA A 511 -21.55 4.01 -37.03
CA ALA A 511 -22.02 3.26 -38.19
C ALA A 511 -21.01 2.21 -38.69
N MET A 512 -19.83 2.11 -38.06
CA MET A 512 -18.82 1.12 -38.42
C MET A 512 -19.38 -0.31 -38.35
N SER A 513 -19.09 -1.11 -39.38
CA SER A 513 -19.46 -2.52 -39.38
C SER A 513 -18.54 -3.33 -38.46
N GLN A 514 -18.97 -4.51 -37.99
CA GLN A 514 -18.14 -5.36 -37.12
C GLN A 514 -16.76 -5.70 -37.73
N PRO A 515 -16.64 -6.01 -39.05
CA PRO A 515 -15.34 -6.18 -39.70
C PRO A 515 -14.46 -4.93 -39.66
N ASP A 516 -15.05 -3.74 -39.82
CA ASP A 516 -14.30 -2.47 -39.79
C ASP A 516 -13.77 -2.18 -38.38
N ILE A 517 -14.55 -2.51 -37.35
CA ILE A 517 -14.14 -2.37 -35.94
C ILE A 517 -12.96 -3.30 -35.63
N LEU A 518 -13.02 -4.56 -36.07
CA LEU A 518 -11.91 -5.51 -35.92
C LEU A 518 -10.65 -5.08 -36.68
N THR A 519 -10.83 -4.49 -37.87
CA THR A 519 -9.71 -3.97 -38.68
C THR A 519 -9.08 -2.77 -38.00
N PHE A 520 -9.89 -1.87 -37.42
CA PHE A 520 -9.42 -0.74 -36.62
C PHE A 520 -8.65 -1.19 -35.36
N GLU A 521 -9.15 -2.18 -34.61
CA GLU A 521 -8.43 -2.70 -33.43
C GLU A 521 -7.06 -3.29 -33.79
N ARG A 522 -6.93 -3.95 -34.95
CA ARG A 522 -5.65 -4.52 -35.42
C ARG A 522 -4.71 -3.46 -35.99
N ALA A 523 -5.24 -2.49 -36.74
CA ALA A 523 -4.44 -1.44 -37.39
C ALA A 523 -4.01 -0.35 -36.40
N GLY A 524 -4.76 -0.14 -35.30
CA GLY A 524 -4.49 0.87 -34.28
C GLY A 524 -4.89 2.30 -34.68
N GLU A 525 -5.24 2.52 -35.94
CA GLU A 525 -5.74 3.78 -36.48
C GLU A 525 -6.75 3.56 -37.61
N VAL A 526 -7.68 4.51 -37.78
CA VAL A 526 -8.63 4.56 -38.90
C VAL A 526 -8.82 6.00 -39.36
N THR A 527 -8.94 6.21 -40.66
CA THR A 527 -9.26 7.53 -41.22
C THR A 527 -10.75 7.63 -41.50
N ILE A 528 -11.45 8.48 -40.75
CA ILE A 528 -12.91 8.70 -40.86
C ILE A 528 -13.14 10.19 -41.13
N ALA A 529 -13.95 10.51 -42.15
CA ALA A 529 -14.23 11.87 -42.61
C ALA A 529 -12.98 12.79 -42.74
N GLY A 530 -11.84 12.25 -43.20
CA GLY A 530 -10.59 13.00 -43.40
C GLY A 530 -9.74 13.21 -42.15
N HIS A 531 -10.10 12.63 -41.01
CA HIS A 531 -9.35 12.69 -39.76
C HIS A 531 -8.81 11.30 -39.37
N CYS A 532 -7.52 11.22 -39.03
CA CYS A 532 -6.93 10.02 -38.44
C CYS A 532 -7.37 9.92 -36.97
N LEU A 533 -8.01 8.81 -36.61
CA LEU A 533 -8.47 8.46 -35.27
C LEU A 533 -7.63 7.30 -34.75
N LYS A 534 -7.13 7.42 -33.52
CA LYS A 534 -6.32 6.39 -32.85
C LYS A 534 -7.17 5.59 -31.86
N LEU A 535 -6.63 4.50 -31.30
CA LEU A 535 -7.27 3.72 -30.22
C LEU A 535 -7.72 4.56 -29.01
N THR A 536 -7.08 5.70 -28.76
CA THR A 536 -7.47 6.63 -27.69
C THR A 536 -8.72 7.45 -28.00
N ASP A 537 -9.10 7.53 -29.28
CA ASP A 537 -10.17 8.38 -29.78
C ASP A 537 -11.51 7.62 -29.90
N ILE A 538 -11.46 6.29 -30.04
CA ILE A 538 -12.63 5.41 -30.20
C ILE A 538 -12.60 4.32 -29.14
N LYS A 539 -13.66 4.25 -28.33
CA LYS A 539 -13.89 3.17 -27.37
C LYS A 539 -14.66 2.04 -28.06
N VAL A 540 -14.04 0.87 -28.16
CA VAL A 540 -14.72 -0.35 -28.63
C VAL A 540 -15.44 -0.99 -27.45
N VAL A 541 -16.76 -1.13 -27.58
CA VAL A 541 -17.64 -1.79 -26.61
C VAL A 541 -18.05 -3.15 -27.18
N ARG A 542 -17.86 -4.20 -26.38
CA ARG A 542 -18.25 -5.58 -26.70
C ARG A 542 -19.60 -5.86 -26.03
N ASP A 543 -20.69 -5.72 -26.76
CA ASP A 543 -22.03 -6.07 -26.28
C ASP A 543 -22.22 -7.60 -26.37
N PHE A 544 -22.72 -8.23 -25.31
CA PHE A 544 -22.93 -9.69 -25.29
C PHE A 544 -24.05 -10.10 -26.25
N ARG A 545 -23.70 -10.90 -27.27
CA ARG A 545 -24.68 -11.53 -28.17
C ARG A 545 -25.10 -12.86 -27.58
N ARG A 546 -26.30 -12.88 -27.01
CA ARG A 546 -26.94 -14.08 -26.48
C ARG A 546 -27.16 -15.12 -27.60
N PRO A 547 -26.86 -16.41 -27.37
CA PRO A 547 -27.31 -17.47 -28.26
C PRO A 547 -28.84 -17.51 -28.32
N ASP A 548 -29.43 -17.70 -29.51
CA ASP A 548 -30.88 -17.58 -29.75
C ASP A 548 -31.76 -18.54 -28.91
N ASN A 549 -31.15 -19.58 -28.30
CA ASN A 549 -31.83 -20.63 -27.54
C ASN A 549 -31.74 -20.47 -26.01
N MET A 550 -31.20 -19.36 -25.48
CA MET A 550 -30.97 -19.22 -24.03
C MET A 550 -31.50 -17.89 -23.48
N THR A 551 -32.09 -17.96 -22.28
CA THR A 551 -32.63 -16.78 -21.59
C THR A 551 -31.57 -16.08 -20.74
N GLU A 552 -31.85 -14.82 -20.37
CA GLU A 552 -30.97 -14.00 -19.50
C GLU A 552 -30.72 -14.60 -18.11
N LYS A 553 -31.60 -15.50 -17.66
CA LYS A 553 -31.46 -16.20 -16.37
C LYS A 553 -30.57 -17.44 -16.46
N GLU A 554 -30.29 -17.92 -17.68
CA GLU A 554 -29.55 -19.16 -17.93
C GLU A 554 -28.11 -18.90 -18.38
N ILE A 555 -27.85 -17.74 -18.99
CA ILE A 555 -26.52 -17.33 -19.42
C ILE A 555 -26.36 -15.82 -19.30
N ASP A 556 -25.23 -15.38 -18.77
CA ASP A 556 -24.89 -13.97 -18.66
C ASP A 556 -23.38 -13.79 -18.85
N ALA A 557 -22.98 -12.58 -19.22
CA ALA A 557 -21.61 -12.24 -19.54
C ALA A 557 -21.14 -10.94 -18.86
N GLY A 558 -19.83 -10.83 -18.70
CA GLY A 558 -19.13 -9.65 -18.21
C GLY A 558 -17.94 -9.39 -19.12
N GLY A 559 -17.82 -8.16 -19.61
CA GLY A 559 -16.71 -7.74 -20.45
C GLY A 559 -15.84 -6.69 -19.78
N ASP A 560 -14.53 -6.78 -19.99
CA ASP A 560 -13.56 -5.73 -19.67
C ASP A 560 -12.59 -5.60 -20.84
N GLY A 561 -12.60 -4.45 -21.52
CA GLY A 561 -11.78 -4.19 -22.70
C GLY A 561 -11.96 -5.23 -23.80
N ASP A 562 -10.93 -6.05 -24.00
CA ASP A 562 -10.82 -7.11 -25.02
C ASP A 562 -11.29 -8.50 -24.58
N VAL A 563 -11.53 -8.69 -23.28
CA VAL A 563 -11.97 -9.97 -22.70
C VAL A 563 -13.48 -9.97 -22.48
N LEU A 564 -14.13 -11.07 -22.84
CA LEU A 564 -15.52 -11.35 -22.48
C LEU A 564 -15.62 -12.70 -21.76
N VAL A 565 -16.17 -12.69 -20.55
CA VAL A 565 -16.38 -13.88 -19.71
C VAL A 565 -17.87 -14.20 -19.68
N ILE A 566 -18.24 -15.45 -19.93
CA ILE A 566 -19.62 -15.90 -20.00
C ILE A 566 -19.80 -17.06 -19.02
N LEU A 567 -20.87 -17.03 -18.21
CA LEU A 567 -21.20 -18.08 -17.26
C LEU A 567 -22.49 -18.80 -17.64
N ASP A 568 -22.46 -20.12 -17.60
CA ASP A 568 -23.64 -20.97 -17.67
C ASP A 568 -24.27 -21.10 -16.27
N LEU A 569 -25.48 -20.56 -16.12
CA LEU A 569 -26.21 -20.45 -14.84
C LEU A 569 -27.33 -21.48 -14.69
N ARG A 570 -27.45 -22.41 -15.65
CA ARG A 570 -28.49 -23.43 -15.62
C ARG A 570 -28.39 -24.31 -14.36
N PRO A 571 -29.51 -24.59 -13.69
CA PRO A 571 -29.52 -25.55 -12.60
C PRO A 571 -29.28 -26.96 -13.13
N ASP A 572 -28.46 -27.72 -12.42
CA ASP A 572 -28.22 -29.15 -12.62
C ASP A 572 -28.36 -29.80 -11.24
N GLU A 573 -29.01 -30.96 -11.18
CA GLU A 573 -29.27 -31.68 -9.93
C GLU A 573 -27.96 -32.03 -9.22
N SER A 574 -26.97 -32.50 -9.98
CA SER A 574 -25.64 -32.78 -9.45
C SER A 574 -24.90 -31.53 -8.95
N LEU A 575 -25.16 -30.35 -9.53
CA LEU A 575 -24.60 -29.08 -9.05
C LEU A 575 -25.31 -28.62 -7.77
N PHE A 576 -26.61 -28.86 -7.66
CA PHE A 576 -27.39 -28.57 -6.46
C PHE A 576 -26.87 -29.39 -5.27
N GLU A 577 -26.73 -30.71 -5.43
CA GLU A 577 -26.19 -31.59 -4.39
C GLU A 577 -24.80 -31.16 -3.92
N ALA A 578 -23.91 -30.90 -4.87
CA ALA A 578 -22.55 -30.43 -4.61
C ALA A 578 -22.52 -29.05 -3.91
N GLY A 579 -23.52 -28.19 -4.16
CA GLY A 579 -23.71 -26.91 -3.46
C GLY A 579 -24.15 -27.11 -2.00
N VAL A 580 -25.11 -28.02 -1.77
CA VAL A 580 -25.60 -28.36 -0.43
C VAL A 580 -24.49 -28.97 0.42
N ALA A 581 -23.72 -29.92 -0.12
CA ALA A 581 -22.60 -30.55 0.59
C ALA A 581 -21.54 -29.52 1.06
N ARG A 582 -21.22 -28.54 0.22
CA ARG A 582 -20.31 -27.42 0.57
C ARG A 582 -20.89 -26.54 1.68
N GLU A 583 -22.19 -26.31 1.68
CA GLU A 583 -22.83 -25.54 2.74
C GLU A 583 -22.79 -26.28 4.08
N VAL A 584 -23.08 -27.58 4.08
CA VAL A 584 -22.98 -28.48 5.25
C VAL A 584 -21.58 -28.44 5.85
N VAL A 585 -20.54 -28.69 5.03
CA VAL A 585 -19.12 -28.62 5.46
C VAL A 585 -18.79 -27.25 6.07
N ASN A 586 -19.24 -26.15 5.45
CA ASN A 586 -19.01 -24.81 5.98
C ASN A 586 -19.69 -24.57 7.34
N ARG A 587 -20.89 -25.13 7.58
CA ARG A 587 -21.56 -25.02 8.89
C ARG A 587 -20.79 -25.81 9.95
N ILE A 588 -20.37 -27.02 9.64
CA ILE A 588 -19.54 -27.86 10.53
C ILE A 588 -18.24 -27.14 10.89
N GLN A 589 -17.56 -26.54 9.91
CA GLN A 589 -16.32 -25.80 10.16
C GLN A 589 -16.54 -24.52 11.00
N LYS A 590 -17.70 -23.84 10.85
CA LYS A 590 -18.07 -22.72 11.75
C LYS A 590 -18.36 -23.21 13.17
N LEU A 591 -19.00 -24.37 13.30
CA LEU A 591 -19.29 -24.99 14.58
C LEU A 591 -18.00 -25.40 15.30
N ARG A 592 -17.02 -25.98 14.59
CA ARG A 592 -15.67 -26.27 15.15
C ARG A 592 -15.01 -25.01 15.72
N LYS A 593 -15.07 -23.89 15.00
CA LYS A 593 -14.53 -22.61 15.48
C LYS A 593 -15.27 -22.07 16.71
N LYS A 594 -16.61 -22.19 16.73
CA LYS A 594 -17.43 -21.78 17.87
C LYS A 594 -17.13 -22.62 19.11
N ALA A 595 -16.85 -23.90 18.91
CA ALA A 595 -16.37 -24.83 19.94
C ALA A 595 -14.89 -24.64 20.32
N ALA A 596 -14.21 -23.62 19.77
CA ALA A 596 -12.78 -23.34 19.99
C ALA A 596 -11.84 -24.52 19.67
N LEU A 597 -12.23 -25.39 18.73
CA LEU A 597 -11.42 -26.52 18.28
C LEU A 597 -10.36 -26.07 17.26
N GLU A 598 -9.15 -26.59 17.41
CA GLU A 598 -8.09 -26.43 16.42
C GLU A 598 -8.35 -27.36 15.22
N PRO A 599 -7.87 -27.02 14.00
CA PRO A 599 -8.05 -27.87 12.83
C PRO A 599 -7.49 -29.29 12.97
N THR A 600 -6.46 -29.45 13.81
CA THR A 600 -5.79 -30.71 14.16
C THR A 600 -6.57 -31.55 15.17
N ASP A 601 -7.57 -30.98 15.86
CA ASP A 601 -8.35 -31.71 16.84
C ASP A 601 -9.28 -32.72 16.15
N MET A 602 -9.10 -33.99 16.49
CA MET A 602 -9.93 -35.09 16.00
C MET A 602 -11.30 -35.05 16.66
N VAL A 603 -12.35 -34.90 15.86
CA VAL A 603 -13.75 -34.91 16.29
C VAL A 603 -14.61 -35.73 15.34
N GLU A 604 -15.59 -36.44 15.91
CA GLU A 604 -16.62 -37.14 15.16
C GLU A 604 -17.78 -36.17 14.91
N VAL A 605 -18.32 -36.21 13.68
CA VAL A 605 -19.37 -35.30 13.24
C VAL A 605 -20.61 -36.11 12.93
N TYR A 606 -21.68 -35.86 13.70
CA TYR A 606 -22.98 -36.49 13.51
C TYR A 606 -23.96 -35.52 12.88
N ILE A 607 -24.82 -36.02 11.99
CA ILE A 607 -25.90 -35.25 11.36
C ILE A 607 -27.25 -35.93 11.51
N GLU A 608 -28.29 -35.13 11.76
CA GLU A 608 -29.69 -35.55 11.82
C GLU A 608 -30.55 -34.64 10.93
N SER A 609 -31.45 -35.20 10.12
CA SER A 609 -32.43 -34.41 9.37
C SER A 609 -33.66 -34.12 10.22
N LEU A 610 -34.10 -32.86 10.25
CA LEU A 610 -35.25 -32.39 11.04
C LEU A 610 -36.57 -32.32 10.24
N GLY A 611 -36.54 -32.57 8.93
CA GLY A 611 -37.71 -32.48 8.04
C GLY A 611 -38.12 -33.80 7.38
N ASP A 612 -39.25 -33.78 6.65
CA ASP A 612 -39.76 -34.92 5.85
C ASP A 612 -38.84 -35.29 4.65
N ASP A 613 -37.92 -34.40 4.28
CA ASP A 613 -36.95 -34.55 3.18
C ASP A 613 -35.72 -35.41 3.55
N LYS A 614 -35.92 -36.54 4.24
CA LYS A 614 -34.82 -37.43 4.66
C LYS A 614 -34.04 -38.01 3.48
N SER A 615 -34.68 -38.22 2.33
CA SER A 615 -34.03 -38.76 1.13
C SER A 615 -33.01 -37.78 0.54
N ILE A 616 -33.39 -36.50 0.38
CA ILE A 616 -32.54 -35.49 -0.29
C ILE A 616 -31.22 -35.29 0.47
N LEU A 617 -31.27 -35.18 1.80
CA LEU A 617 -30.04 -35.05 2.60
C LEU A 617 -29.18 -36.32 2.49
N HIS A 618 -29.80 -37.49 2.53
CA HIS A 618 -29.08 -38.76 2.45
C HIS A 618 -28.44 -38.98 1.07
N ASP A 619 -29.11 -38.58 -0.01
CA ASP A 619 -28.61 -38.66 -1.38
C ASP A 619 -27.41 -37.72 -1.58
N VAL A 620 -27.48 -36.49 -1.06
CA VAL A 620 -26.36 -35.53 -1.06
C VAL A 620 -25.14 -36.04 -0.28
N LEU A 621 -25.37 -36.65 0.89
CA LEU A 621 -24.30 -37.18 1.73
C LEU A 621 -23.58 -38.36 1.06
N ASN A 622 -24.33 -39.22 0.38
CA ASN A 622 -23.79 -40.36 -0.37
C ASN A 622 -23.06 -39.89 -1.64
N SER A 623 -23.66 -38.99 -2.42
CA SER A 623 -23.09 -38.55 -3.71
C SER A 623 -21.81 -37.72 -3.55
N GLN A 624 -21.66 -37.03 -2.41
CA GLN A 624 -20.51 -36.14 -2.12
C GLN A 624 -19.63 -36.63 -0.97
N GLU A 625 -19.71 -37.91 -0.58
CA GLU A 625 -18.99 -38.46 0.59
C GLU A 625 -17.48 -38.19 0.53
N LEU A 626 -16.84 -38.43 -0.62
CA LEU A 626 -15.41 -38.20 -0.83
C LEU A 626 -15.01 -36.75 -0.55
N TYR A 627 -15.79 -35.79 -1.05
CA TYR A 627 -15.55 -34.37 -0.82
C TYR A 627 -15.69 -34.00 0.66
N ILE A 628 -16.72 -34.50 1.32
CA ILE A 628 -16.99 -34.22 2.74
C ILE A 628 -15.86 -34.78 3.61
N ARG A 629 -15.43 -36.01 3.33
CA ARG A 629 -14.33 -36.67 4.05
C ARG A 629 -13.01 -35.91 3.89
N ASP A 630 -12.66 -35.51 2.68
CA ASP A 630 -11.43 -34.74 2.42
C ASP A 630 -11.47 -33.34 3.06
N ALA A 631 -12.66 -32.75 3.17
CA ALA A 631 -12.83 -31.42 3.75
C ALA A 631 -12.81 -31.42 5.29
N LEU A 632 -13.39 -32.45 5.92
CA LEU A 632 -13.51 -32.56 7.39
C LEU A 632 -12.35 -33.33 8.02
N GLY A 633 -11.71 -34.25 7.27
CA GLY A 633 -10.72 -35.19 7.78
C GLY A 633 -11.33 -36.42 8.46
N SER A 634 -12.65 -36.47 8.58
CA SER A 634 -13.43 -37.58 9.15
C SER A 634 -14.70 -37.80 8.32
N PRO A 635 -15.24 -39.04 8.29
CA PRO A 635 -16.53 -39.30 7.67
C PRO A 635 -17.65 -38.63 8.46
N LEU A 636 -18.70 -38.20 7.76
CA LEU A 636 -19.90 -37.68 8.38
C LEU A 636 -20.80 -38.86 8.76
N LEU A 637 -21.17 -38.97 10.03
CA LEU A 637 -21.93 -40.11 10.55
C LEU A 637 -23.42 -39.74 10.75
N PRO A 638 -24.36 -40.65 10.50
CA PRO A 638 -25.75 -40.46 10.91
C PRO A 638 -25.86 -40.39 12.44
N SER A 639 -26.76 -39.55 12.97
CA SER A 639 -26.99 -39.47 14.42
C SER A 639 -27.46 -40.78 15.06
N ALA A 640 -28.00 -41.72 14.27
CA ALA A 640 -28.34 -43.06 14.73
C ALA A 640 -27.10 -43.88 15.15
N MET A 641 -25.91 -43.52 14.68
CA MET A 641 -24.63 -44.15 15.04
C MET A 641 -23.93 -43.45 16.21
N THR A 642 -24.56 -42.45 16.84
CA THR A 642 -23.97 -41.77 18.00
C THR A 642 -23.96 -42.72 19.21
N PRO A 643 -22.79 -43.05 19.78
CA PRO A 643 -22.72 -43.88 20.98
C PRO A 643 -23.45 -43.22 22.15
N SER A 644 -24.15 -44.00 22.98
CA SER A 644 -24.85 -43.49 24.17
C SER A 644 -23.92 -42.81 25.21
N GLN A 645 -22.62 -43.09 25.12
CA GLN A 645 -21.58 -42.52 25.99
C GLN A 645 -20.79 -41.38 25.33
N ALA A 646 -21.14 -40.97 24.10
CA ALA A 646 -20.41 -39.95 23.38
C ALA A 646 -20.57 -38.58 24.06
N VAL A 647 -19.45 -37.90 24.31
CA VAL A 647 -19.45 -36.54 24.87
C VAL A 647 -19.63 -35.55 23.74
N ILE A 648 -20.84 -35.01 23.62
CA ILE A 648 -21.17 -33.93 22.66
C ILE A 648 -20.51 -32.63 23.14
N LEU A 649 -19.59 -32.11 22.33
CA LEU A 649 -18.89 -30.84 22.58
C LEU A 649 -19.76 -29.64 22.22
N CYS A 650 -20.46 -29.74 21.09
CA CYS A 650 -21.28 -28.66 20.56
C CYS A 650 -22.32 -29.23 19.61
N GLU A 651 -23.54 -28.70 19.69
CA GLU A 651 -24.67 -29.07 18.85
C GLU A 651 -25.38 -27.81 18.38
N GLU A 652 -25.76 -27.77 17.10
CA GLU A 652 -26.49 -26.64 16.54
C GLU A 652 -27.47 -27.11 15.46
N SER A 653 -28.71 -26.60 15.53
CA SER A 653 -29.76 -26.85 14.55
C SER A 653 -29.73 -25.78 13.46
N PHE A 654 -29.82 -26.20 12.20
CA PHE A 654 -29.85 -25.32 11.05
C PHE A 654 -31.18 -25.46 10.30
N HIS A 655 -31.79 -24.32 9.94
CA HIS A 655 -33.06 -24.26 9.21
C HIS A 655 -32.92 -23.41 7.94
N GLY A 656 -33.62 -23.80 6.87
CA GLY A 656 -33.73 -23.00 5.63
C GLY A 656 -32.51 -23.07 4.70
N ILE A 657 -31.65 -24.08 4.84
CA ILE A 657 -30.44 -24.22 4.02
C ILE A 657 -30.81 -24.92 2.71
N SER A 658 -30.92 -24.15 1.62
CA SER A 658 -31.37 -24.68 0.32
C SER A 658 -32.69 -25.47 0.41
N GLY A 659 -33.56 -25.09 1.35
CA GLY A 659 -34.82 -25.79 1.66
C GLY A 659 -34.73 -26.86 2.77
N LEU A 660 -33.54 -27.23 3.24
CA LEU A 660 -33.32 -28.30 4.21
C LEU A 660 -33.21 -27.79 5.66
N ALA A 661 -33.54 -28.69 6.60
CA ALA A 661 -33.33 -28.50 8.04
C ALA A 661 -32.61 -29.71 8.64
N PHE A 662 -31.51 -29.48 9.37
CA PHE A 662 -30.69 -30.54 9.95
C PHE A 662 -29.97 -30.09 11.24
N VAL A 663 -29.67 -31.02 12.13
CA VAL A 663 -28.83 -30.84 13.33
C VAL A 663 -27.45 -31.38 13.06
N VAL A 664 -26.42 -30.67 13.53
CA VAL A 664 -25.04 -31.16 13.54
C VAL A 664 -24.54 -31.23 14.98
N SER A 665 -23.99 -32.38 15.36
CA SER A 665 -23.42 -32.61 16.68
C SER A 665 -21.94 -32.99 16.54
N LEU A 666 -21.05 -32.26 17.20
CA LEU A 666 -19.62 -32.55 17.29
C LEU A 666 -19.36 -33.32 18.58
N ALA A 667 -18.77 -34.50 18.50
CA ALA A 667 -18.41 -35.30 19.67
C ALA A 667 -16.91 -35.59 19.71
N LYS A 668 -16.37 -35.80 20.93
CA LYS A 668 -15.03 -36.36 21.06
C LYS A 668 -15.07 -37.86 20.77
N PRO A 669 -14.06 -38.39 20.05
CA PRO A 669 -13.88 -39.83 19.93
C PRO A 669 -13.78 -40.42 21.34
N THR A 670 -14.71 -41.30 21.71
CA THR A 670 -14.74 -41.93 23.03
C THR A 670 -14.43 -43.40 22.84
N LEU A 671 -13.44 -43.94 23.57
CA LEU A 671 -13.15 -45.37 23.59
C LEU A 671 -14.33 -46.10 24.23
N THR A 672 -15.17 -46.73 23.42
CA THR A 672 -16.25 -47.59 23.90
C THR A 672 -15.74 -49.02 24.02
N PHE A 673 -15.76 -49.57 25.24
CA PHE A 673 -15.53 -50.99 25.44
C PHE A 673 -16.76 -51.76 24.95
N SER A 674 -16.58 -52.64 23.95
CA SER A 674 -17.63 -53.58 23.58
C SER A 674 -17.83 -54.55 24.74
N SER A 675 -18.95 -54.39 25.45
CA SER A 675 -19.30 -55.22 26.61
C SER A 675 -19.34 -56.70 26.22
N ASP A 676 -19.81 -57.00 25.01
CA ASP A 676 -19.86 -58.36 24.46
C ASP A 676 -18.46 -58.93 24.18
N ALA A 677 -17.54 -58.10 23.67
CA ALA A 677 -16.14 -58.51 23.44
C ALA A 677 -15.38 -58.70 24.75
N VAL A 678 -15.64 -57.85 25.76
CA VAL A 678 -15.08 -58.01 27.11
C VAL A 678 -15.65 -59.23 27.81
N LEU A 679 -16.96 -59.49 27.68
CA LEU A 679 -17.60 -60.70 28.19
C LEU A 679 -17.06 -61.96 27.49
N ALA A 680 -16.81 -61.92 26.17
CA ALA A 680 -16.20 -63.01 25.43
C ALA A 680 -14.75 -63.30 25.86
N LEU A 681 -13.98 -62.27 26.23
CA LEU A 681 -12.64 -62.39 26.82
C LEU A 681 -12.65 -63.04 28.21
N TYR A 682 -13.73 -62.87 28.98
CA TYR A 682 -13.92 -63.47 30.31
C TYR A 682 -14.65 -64.82 30.28
N ALA A 683 -15.21 -65.21 29.14
CA ALA A 683 -15.92 -66.49 28.96
C ALA A 683 -15.00 -67.64 28.48
N GLY A 684 -13.68 -67.42 28.47
CA GLY A 684 -12.64 -68.42 28.20
C GLY A 684 -11.95 -68.91 29.46
#